data_AF-C9KJI7-F1
#
_entry.id   AF-C9KJI7-F1
#
_cell.length_a   1.000
_cell.length_b   1.000
_cell.length_c   1.000
_cell.angle_alpha   90.00
_cell.angle_beta   90.00
_cell.angle_gamma   90.00
#
_symmetry.space_group_name_H-M   'P 1'
#
loop_
_entity.id
_entity.type
_entity.pdbx_description
1 polymer ?
#
loop_
_entity_poly.entity_id
_entity_poly.type
_entity_poly.pdbx_seq_one_letter_code
_entity_poly.pdbx_strand_id
1 'polypeptide(L)'
;MYISLHNHSDGSLLDGYQTVQEMVARAKSLGMPAISLTDHGTMRNTIRFYEECQKNDIKPIVGCEFYFCPDVNIRDKSLTHHLVILAMNDEGYMNLKKLDTFAYNEDSYYYKPRIDWEALREHSDGLICLSACMASIVNTENGEEWFEKYKELFGDRFYAEIQPLNLEKQWEYNDKVIGLARKYDVPLVVTTDAHYSIPEDKVYHSHWIRINGNQYHDDENYIWSDDEIRSTKWIPQDVIDECIENTEHIASLCNVTIPDSGSHYPKYPCSNPKEKVREICRRHWKELVPKGKYKEYAERFEMEMKDLEATNYLEYLLIIWSVLSWCKEQRIPLGEGRGCSISGTKVLMWNGTVKNIEDIVVGDKVISHTGQIREVTNTFKYEVNEPMIQVTVEKRNPMTFTCDHKILVFRGSRCHKKESTGYKYCRPTCSQSCRKYGSYEWIPMDEVEKDDLVCFPQVRLPKPQQTRIDVKELFQDVIEKDGYVNVFSNDAQWEKGKIPRYIDITPDLCRLIGYFIGNGWATKGTHKDGVSGGYKLGIAFPTIHMEYVEDCRRLLKQIFDADTSVKPNKRNTCVQIHCYRSIIAMLFAKLCGVHAINKHIPDILMVDNPSWTVHLLEGLMRTDGSVAGGRTTYDSISYNLVCQIKTLWSYLGRDAVIRIRNVTHKNWHTSYKLVLHSTSRWHGDNMFHTEVKDVKHIDNFKGYVYDFTTDVDHSYIANNTVVHNSSAGCLVGYLMGIHKIDPIKYHTEFFRFCNRERRSPADKY
;
A
#
# COMPACT_ATOMS: atom_id res chain seq x y z
N MET A 1 32.30 -36.82 7.53
CA MET A 1 31.51 -35.85 8.33
C MET A 1 30.03 -36.18 8.13
N TYR A 2 29.22 -36.20 9.18
CA TYR A 2 27.80 -36.55 9.08
C TYR A 2 26.97 -35.50 8.32
N ILE A 3 26.12 -35.97 7.39
CA ILE A 3 25.10 -35.19 6.69
C ILE A 3 23.71 -35.75 7.01
N SER A 4 22.79 -34.90 7.47
CA SER A 4 21.42 -35.36 7.75
C SER A 4 20.62 -35.56 6.46
N LEU A 5 20.23 -36.81 6.17
CA LEU A 5 19.56 -37.22 4.94
C LEU A 5 18.06 -37.57 5.07
N HIS A 6 17.52 -37.61 6.30
CA HIS A 6 16.10 -37.85 6.56
C HIS A 6 15.59 -36.81 7.56
N ASN A 7 14.84 -35.81 7.06
CA ASN A 7 14.37 -34.69 7.87
C ASN A 7 12.98 -34.20 7.42
N HIS A 8 12.15 -33.87 8.40
CA HIS A 8 10.78 -33.38 8.26
C HIS A 8 10.68 -31.94 8.74
N SER A 9 10.08 -31.11 7.89
CA SER A 9 9.77 -29.71 8.17
C SER A 9 8.29 -29.51 8.52
N ASP A 10 7.90 -28.26 8.73
CA ASP A 10 6.50 -27.79 8.81
C ASP A 10 5.65 -28.15 7.58
N GLY A 11 6.26 -28.68 6.50
CA GLY A 11 5.61 -29.25 5.32
C GLY A 11 5.01 -30.63 5.56
N SER A 12 5.58 -31.41 6.49
CA SER A 12 5.01 -32.65 7.02
C SER A 12 3.88 -32.31 7.99
N LEU A 13 2.73 -31.94 7.44
CA LEU A 13 1.61 -31.37 8.20
C LEU A 13 1.19 -32.26 9.38
N LEU A 14 1.12 -31.63 10.56
CA LEU A 14 0.74 -32.28 11.82
C LEU A 14 1.69 -33.41 12.27
N ASP A 15 2.93 -33.40 11.74
CA ASP A 15 4.03 -34.27 12.16
C ASP A 15 5.30 -33.43 12.42
N GLY A 16 5.97 -32.97 11.36
CA GLY A 16 7.15 -32.12 11.47
C GLY A 16 6.84 -30.79 12.17
N TYR A 17 7.68 -30.43 13.14
CA TYR A 17 7.53 -29.22 13.96
C TYR A 17 8.47 -28.10 13.53
N GLN A 18 9.70 -28.43 13.15
CA GLN A 18 10.71 -27.44 12.74
C GLN A 18 10.35 -26.75 11.42
N THR A 19 10.57 -25.46 11.34
CA THR A 19 10.53 -24.73 10.07
C THR A 19 11.78 -25.02 9.24
N VAL A 20 11.66 -24.84 7.92
CA VAL A 20 12.81 -24.89 7.00
C VAL A 20 13.99 -24.03 7.48
N GLN A 21 13.72 -22.84 8.03
CA GLN A 21 14.77 -21.93 8.52
C GLN A 21 15.50 -22.52 9.74
N GLU A 22 14.77 -23.10 10.69
CA GLU A 22 15.36 -23.73 11.88
C GLU A 22 16.22 -24.94 11.49
N MET A 23 15.74 -25.76 10.55
CA MET A 23 16.50 -26.90 9.99
C MET A 23 17.85 -26.45 9.41
N VAL A 24 17.83 -25.45 8.52
CA VAL A 24 19.04 -24.96 7.84
C VAL A 24 19.97 -24.26 8.84
N ALA A 25 19.43 -23.50 9.79
CA ALA A 25 20.21 -22.87 10.85
C ALA A 25 20.90 -23.91 11.74
N ARG A 26 20.20 -25.00 12.07
CA ARG A 26 20.78 -26.11 12.84
C ARG A 26 21.88 -26.81 12.08
N ALA A 27 21.67 -27.19 10.83
CA ALA A 27 22.70 -27.80 9.98
C ALA A 27 23.98 -26.93 9.93
N LYS A 28 23.80 -25.62 9.75
CA LYS A 28 24.89 -24.64 9.77
C LYS A 28 25.60 -24.57 11.12
N SER A 29 24.85 -24.58 12.23
CA SER A 29 25.44 -24.58 13.58
C SER A 29 26.26 -25.83 13.89
N LEU A 30 25.91 -26.96 13.26
CA LEU A 30 26.62 -28.24 13.37
C LEU A 30 27.78 -28.37 12.37
N GLY A 31 27.99 -27.36 11.52
CA GLY A 31 29.07 -27.38 10.51
C GLY A 31 28.79 -28.29 9.31
N MET A 32 27.55 -28.72 9.09
CA MET A 32 27.18 -29.58 7.96
C MET A 32 27.23 -28.78 6.65
N PRO A 33 27.91 -29.25 5.59
CA PRO A 33 27.93 -28.58 4.29
C PRO A 33 26.65 -28.80 3.48
N ALA A 34 25.81 -29.78 3.85
CA ALA A 34 24.58 -30.14 3.16
C ALA A 34 23.52 -30.61 4.16
N ILE A 35 22.25 -30.60 3.74
CA ILE A 35 21.13 -31.21 4.47
C ILE A 35 20.04 -31.60 3.47
N SER A 36 19.21 -32.60 3.78
CA SER A 36 18.05 -32.96 2.98
C SER A 36 16.71 -32.43 3.54
N LEU A 37 15.74 -32.32 2.65
CA LEU A 37 14.33 -32.21 3.01
C LEU A 37 13.59 -33.45 2.46
N THR A 38 12.91 -34.19 3.33
CA THR A 38 12.20 -35.43 3.00
C THR A 38 10.83 -35.47 3.66
N ASP A 39 10.00 -34.44 3.43
CA ASP A 39 8.67 -34.35 4.04
C ASP A 39 7.75 -35.53 3.65
N HIS A 40 6.80 -35.85 4.53
CA HIS A 40 5.85 -36.97 4.38
C HIS A 40 4.93 -36.80 3.18
N GLY A 41 5.21 -37.55 2.12
CA GLY A 41 4.37 -37.67 0.92
C GLY A 41 4.10 -36.33 0.23
N THR A 42 4.98 -35.34 0.39
CA THR A 42 4.84 -34.04 -0.23
C THR A 42 6.16 -33.34 -0.51
N MET A 43 6.22 -32.61 -1.64
CA MET A 43 7.32 -31.71 -2.00
C MET A 43 7.00 -30.21 -1.77
N ARG A 44 5.99 -29.89 -0.96
CA ARG A 44 5.46 -28.51 -0.83
C ARG A 44 6.52 -27.47 -0.43
N ASN A 45 7.43 -27.82 0.46
CA ASN A 45 8.43 -26.91 0.99
C ASN A 45 9.75 -26.88 0.19
N THR A 46 9.87 -27.66 -0.89
CA THR A 46 11.12 -27.82 -1.64
C THR A 46 11.73 -26.51 -2.12
N ILE A 47 10.93 -25.57 -2.67
CA ILE A 47 11.46 -24.28 -3.16
C ILE A 47 11.94 -23.40 -2.00
N ARG A 48 11.13 -23.29 -0.93
CA ARG A 48 11.50 -22.54 0.29
C ARG A 48 12.80 -23.07 0.89
N PHE A 49 12.93 -24.40 0.96
CA PHE A 49 14.13 -25.08 1.43
C PHE A 49 15.34 -24.83 0.55
N TYR A 50 15.20 -25.00 -0.77
CA TYR A 50 16.27 -24.76 -1.71
C TYR A 50 16.81 -23.32 -1.62
N GLU A 51 15.92 -22.32 -1.59
CA GLU A 51 16.30 -20.91 -1.43
C GLU A 51 16.94 -20.61 -0.07
N GLU A 52 16.44 -21.20 1.01
CA GLU A 52 16.99 -20.98 2.36
C GLU A 52 18.37 -21.59 2.53
N CYS A 53 18.59 -22.79 1.98
CA CYS A 53 19.91 -23.41 1.87
C CYS A 53 20.89 -22.52 1.10
N GLN A 54 20.48 -22.00 -0.07
CA GLN A 54 21.32 -21.08 -0.86
C GLN A 54 21.70 -19.81 -0.10
N LYS A 55 20.76 -19.19 0.64
CA LYS A 55 21.04 -18.00 1.46
C LYS A 55 22.05 -18.25 2.57
N ASN A 56 22.18 -19.49 3.03
CA ASN A 56 23.00 -19.86 4.16
C ASN A 56 24.30 -20.58 3.79
N ASP A 57 24.60 -20.71 2.50
CA ASP A 57 25.74 -21.47 1.96
C ASP A 57 25.73 -22.96 2.34
N ILE A 58 24.52 -23.54 2.42
CA ILE A 58 24.30 -24.98 2.67
C ILE A 58 23.83 -25.62 1.37
N LYS A 59 24.36 -26.80 1.03
CA LYS A 59 23.93 -27.54 -0.17
C LYS A 59 22.57 -28.22 0.08
N PRO A 60 21.52 -27.90 -0.71
CA PRO A 60 20.22 -28.54 -0.57
C PRO A 60 20.22 -29.94 -1.21
N ILE A 61 19.74 -30.94 -0.48
CA ILE A 61 19.44 -32.27 -1.00
C ILE A 61 17.90 -32.41 -1.07
N VAL A 62 17.36 -32.41 -2.29
CA VAL A 62 15.92 -32.48 -2.51
C VAL A 62 15.46 -33.94 -2.44
N GLY A 63 14.49 -34.22 -1.57
CA GLY A 63 13.88 -35.54 -1.45
C GLY A 63 12.42 -35.49 -1.02
N CYS A 64 11.88 -36.67 -0.73
CA CYS A 64 10.55 -36.88 -0.16
C CYS A 64 10.53 -38.25 0.53
N GLU A 65 9.89 -38.34 1.70
CA GLU A 65 9.55 -39.64 2.28
C GLU A 65 8.15 -40.02 1.80
N PHE A 66 8.07 -40.87 0.77
CA PHE A 66 6.81 -41.29 0.19
C PHE A 66 6.11 -42.34 1.05
N TYR A 67 4.78 -42.29 1.03
CA TYR A 67 3.96 -43.44 1.43
C TYR A 67 3.95 -44.46 0.29
N PHE A 68 4.67 -45.57 0.45
CA PHE A 68 4.77 -46.65 -0.52
C PHE A 68 3.76 -47.76 -0.23
N CYS A 69 3.17 -48.35 -1.26
CA CYS A 69 2.43 -49.60 -1.16
C CYS A 69 2.75 -50.50 -2.35
N PRO A 70 2.61 -51.83 -2.26
CA PRO A 70 2.86 -52.70 -3.41
C PRO A 70 2.00 -52.39 -4.64
N ASP A 71 0.74 -52.03 -4.41
CA ASP A 71 -0.28 -51.76 -5.43
C ASP A 71 -1.31 -50.76 -4.87
N VAL A 72 -1.47 -49.60 -5.52
CA VAL A 72 -2.41 -48.56 -5.07
C VAL A 72 -3.87 -49.01 -5.12
N ASN A 73 -4.21 -50.00 -5.95
CA ASN A 73 -5.56 -50.54 -6.03
C ASN A 73 -5.98 -51.25 -4.74
N ILE A 74 -5.02 -51.68 -3.91
CA ILE A 74 -5.28 -52.29 -2.62
C ILE A 74 -5.47 -51.18 -1.58
N ARG A 75 -6.71 -51.01 -1.11
CA ARG A 75 -7.12 -49.96 -0.17
C ARG A 75 -7.03 -50.42 1.29
N ASP A 76 -5.89 -51.00 1.67
CA ASP A 76 -5.57 -51.40 3.05
C ASP A 76 -4.54 -50.44 3.67
N LYS A 77 -4.86 -49.89 4.83
CA LYS A 77 -3.98 -48.96 5.56
C LYS A 77 -2.71 -49.64 6.07
N SER A 78 -2.78 -50.94 6.39
CA SER A 78 -1.64 -51.69 6.92
C SER A 78 -0.53 -51.94 5.89
N LEU A 79 -0.84 -51.76 4.60
CA LEU A 79 0.10 -51.94 3.48
C LEU A 79 0.74 -50.63 3.00
N THR A 80 0.66 -49.58 3.82
CA THR A 80 1.24 -48.28 3.51
C THR A 80 2.47 -48.08 4.38
N HIS A 81 3.61 -47.99 3.72
CA HIS A 81 4.93 -48.01 4.30
C HIS A 81 5.68 -46.73 3.96
N HIS A 82 6.76 -46.44 4.67
CA HIS A 82 7.61 -45.30 4.35
C HIS A 82 8.74 -45.72 3.39
N LEU A 83 9.12 -44.79 2.49
CA LEU A 83 10.23 -44.95 1.56
C LEU A 83 10.89 -43.59 1.31
N VAL A 84 12.17 -43.45 1.61
CA VAL A 84 12.89 -42.17 1.43
C VAL A 84 13.55 -42.15 0.06
N ILE A 85 13.23 -41.15 -0.73
CA ILE A 85 13.77 -40.95 -2.07
C ILE A 85 14.45 -39.59 -2.17
N LEU A 86 15.68 -39.56 -2.68
CA LEU A 86 16.49 -38.35 -2.88
C LEU A 86 16.80 -38.16 -4.36
N ALA A 87 16.80 -36.92 -4.84
CA ALA A 87 17.18 -36.59 -6.22
C ALA A 87 18.68 -36.37 -6.36
N MET A 88 19.34 -37.15 -7.22
CA MET A 88 20.75 -36.97 -7.54
C MET A 88 20.99 -35.78 -8.48
N ASN A 89 20.04 -35.49 -9.36
CA ASN A 89 20.20 -34.52 -10.44
C ASN A 89 18.84 -34.00 -10.90
N ASP A 90 18.83 -33.12 -11.90
CA ASP A 90 17.62 -32.49 -12.41
C ASP A 90 16.59 -33.50 -12.96
N GLU A 91 17.04 -34.62 -13.54
CA GLU A 91 16.15 -35.71 -13.97
C GLU A 91 15.49 -36.40 -12.78
N GLY A 92 16.26 -36.70 -11.73
CA GLY A 92 15.73 -37.20 -10.46
C GLY A 92 14.71 -36.23 -9.85
N TYR A 93 15.00 -34.92 -9.85
CA TYR A 93 14.05 -33.92 -9.36
C TYR A 93 12.75 -33.90 -10.18
N MET A 94 12.83 -34.06 -11.51
CA MET A 94 11.63 -34.19 -12.35
C MET A 94 10.85 -35.46 -12.03
N ASN A 95 11.52 -36.56 -11.77
CA ASN A 95 10.89 -37.83 -11.41
C ASN A 95 10.27 -37.80 -10.00
N LEU A 96 10.90 -37.15 -9.02
CA LEU A 96 10.28 -36.86 -7.72
C LEU A 96 8.95 -36.11 -7.88
N LYS A 97 8.90 -35.08 -8.73
CA LYS A 97 7.65 -34.34 -9.00
C LYS A 97 6.57 -35.20 -9.64
N LYS A 98 6.94 -36.13 -10.52
CA LYS A 98 5.98 -37.06 -11.14
C LYS A 98 5.42 -38.03 -10.09
N LEU A 99 6.28 -38.56 -9.21
CA LEU A 99 5.87 -39.42 -8.10
C LEU A 99 4.96 -38.68 -7.11
N ASP A 100 5.30 -37.46 -6.72
CA ASP A 100 4.46 -36.58 -5.90
C ASP A 100 3.09 -36.34 -6.57
N THR A 101 3.08 -35.97 -7.86
CA THR A 101 1.83 -35.78 -8.62
C THR A 101 1.01 -37.07 -8.68
N PHE A 102 1.64 -38.20 -8.96
CA PHE A 102 0.99 -39.51 -9.00
C PHE A 102 0.33 -39.84 -7.67
N ALA A 103 1.01 -39.58 -6.55
CA ALA A 103 0.53 -39.89 -5.21
C ALA A 103 -0.77 -39.15 -4.84
N TYR A 104 -0.98 -37.97 -5.43
CA TYR A 104 -2.18 -37.13 -5.23
C TYR A 104 -3.30 -37.39 -6.25
N ASN A 105 -3.11 -38.28 -7.23
CA ASN A 105 -4.21 -38.70 -8.10
C ASN A 105 -5.29 -39.44 -7.28
N GLU A 106 -6.56 -39.32 -7.67
CA GLU A 106 -7.71 -39.91 -6.96
C GLU A 106 -7.57 -41.44 -6.76
N ASP A 107 -7.03 -42.13 -7.76
CA ASP A 107 -6.83 -43.58 -7.72
C ASP A 107 -5.69 -44.01 -6.79
N SER A 108 -4.68 -43.16 -6.60
CA SER A 108 -3.51 -43.45 -5.76
C SER A 108 -3.75 -43.02 -4.31
N TYR A 109 -4.33 -41.83 -4.14
CA TYR A 109 -4.62 -41.21 -2.86
C TYR A 109 -5.65 -42.02 -2.09
N TYR A 110 -5.32 -42.44 -0.86
CA TYR A 110 -6.27 -43.10 0.03
C TYR A 110 -6.48 -42.28 1.31
N TYR A 111 -5.90 -42.71 2.42
CA TYR A 111 -5.80 -41.89 3.64
C TYR A 111 -4.52 -41.04 3.66
N LYS A 112 -3.55 -41.39 2.80
CA LYS A 112 -2.30 -40.69 2.53
C LYS A 112 -2.04 -40.70 1.01
N PRO A 113 -1.25 -39.75 0.47
CA PRO A 113 -0.83 -39.76 -0.92
C PRO A 113 0.20 -40.88 -1.13
N ARG A 114 -0.18 -41.96 -1.83
CA ARG A 114 0.66 -43.17 -1.95
C ARG A 114 1.25 -43.32 -3.35
N ILE A 115 2.47 -43.81 -3.43
CA ILE A 115 3.04 -44.35 -4.67
C ILE A 115 3.03 -45.89 -4.62
N ASP A 116 3.05 -46.53 -5.78
CA ASP A 116 3.20 -47.97 -5.89
C ASP A 116 4.49 -48.40 -6.59
N TRP A 117 4.68 -49.71 -6.69
CA TRP A 117 5.83 -50.32 -7.35
C TRP A 117 5.95 -49.93 -8.82
N GLU A 118 4.83 -49.82 -9.54
CA GLU A 118 4.82 -49.49 -10.96
C GLU A 118 5.28 -48.06 -11.20
N ALA A 119 4.72 -47.10 -10.46
CA ALA A 119 5.11 -45.70 -10.53
C ALA A 119 6.58 -45.50 -10.10
N LEU A 120 7.01 -46.17 -9.03
CA LEU A 120 8.40 -46.11 -8.56
C LEU A 120 9.37 -46.62 -9.62
N ARG A 121 9.04 -47.74 -10.29
CA ARG A 121 9.85 -48.32 -11.36
C ARG A 121 9.93 -47.40 -12.59
N GLU A 122 8.80 -46.85 -13.02
CA GLU A 122 8.72 -45.95 -14.18
C GLU A 122 9.51 -44.64 -13.97
N HIS A 123 9.64 -44.20 -12.73
CA HIS A 123 10.26 -42.91 -12.39
C HIS A 123 11.51 -43.06 -11.51
N SER A 124 12.22 -44.18 -11.59
CA SER A 124 13.38 -44.46 -10.72
C SER A 124 14.68 -43.76 -11.17
N ASP A 125 14.79 -43.31 -12.41
CA ASP A 125 16.02 -42.71 -12.96
C ASP A 125 16.40 -41.40 -12.24
N GLY A 126 17.70 -41.22 -11.97
CA GLY A 126 18.23 -40.05 -11.28
C GLY A 126 17.94 -39.98 -9.77
N LEU A 127 17.36 -41.03 -9.18
CA LEU A 127 17.00 -41.10 -7.76
C LEU A 127 17.92 -41.99 -6.93
N ILE A 128 18.06 -41.68 -5.64
CA ILE A 128 18.62 -42.55 -4.60
C ILE A 128 17.47 -43.00 -3.71
N CYS A 129 17.49 -44.26 -3.30
CA CYS A 129 16.49 -44.85 -2.41
C CYS A 129 17.16 -45.26 -1.10
N LEU A 130 16.59 -44.81 0.02
CA LEU A 130 16.95 -45.32 1.35
C LEU A 130 15.83 -46.24 1.84
N SER A 131 16.17 -47.30 2.57
CA SER A 131 15.18 -48.27 3.05
C SER A 131 14.20 -47.72 4.10
N ALA A 132 14.34 -46.47 4.56
CA ALA A 132 13.46 -45.77 5.49
C ALA A 132 13.44 -46.32 6.94
N CYS A 133 12.63 -45.68 7.78
CA CYS A 133 12.45 -45.96 9.20
C CYS A 133 11.73 -47.30 9.47
N MET A 134 11.39 -47.59 10.74
CA MET A 134 10.69 -48.82 11.12
C MET A 134 9.32 -49.03 10.43
N ALA A 135 8.71 -47.97 9.88
CA ALA A 135 7.47 -48.05 9.09
C ALA A 135 7.70 -48.56 7.65
N SER A 136 8.95 -48.86 7.29
CA SER A 136 9.33 -49.44 5.99
C SER A 136 8.72 -50.80 5.73
N ILE A 137 8.48 -51.11 4.45
CA ILE A 137 8.06 -52.43 4.01
C ILE A 137 9.12 -53.50 4.30
N VAL A 138 10.39 -53.09 4.43
CA VAL A 138 11.52 -53.97 4.80
C VAL A 138 11.34 -54.51 6.23
N ASN A 139 10.57 -53.85 7.09
CA ASN A 139 10.27 -54.34 8.43
C ASN A 139 9.17 -55.42 8.47
N THR A 140 8.52 -55.73 7.35
CA THR A 140 7.47 -56.76 7.28
C THR A 140 8.04 -58.18 7.17
N GLU A 141 7.16 -59.20 7.22
CA GLU A 141 7.53 -60.61 7.01
C GLU A 141 8.16 -60.83 5.62
N ASN A 142 7.66 -60.16 4.59
CA ASN A 142 8.20 -60.20 3.22
C ASN A 142 9.29 -59.15 2.99
N GLY A 143 9.85 -58.56 4.05
CA GLY A 143 10.74 -57.42 3.96
C GLY A 143 12.05 -57.70 3.21
N GLU A 144 12.55 -58.94 3.29
CA GLU A 144 13.74 -59.36 2.54
C GLU A 144 13.50 -59.37 1.03
N GLU A 145 12.33 -59.84 0.57
CA GLU A 145 11.97 -59.84 -0.85
C GLU A 145 11.89 -58.41 -1.40
N TRP A 146 11.36 -57.46 -0.62
CA TRP A 146 11.32 -56.05 -1.02
C TRP A 146 12.69 -55.39 -1.00
N PHE A 147 13.55 -55.77 -0.06
CA PHE A 147 14.94 -55.30 -0.02
C PHE A 147 15.70 -55.72 -1.29
N GLU A 148 15.53 -56.98 -1.72
CA GLU A 148 16.08 -57.48 -2.98
C GLU A 148 15.52 -56.71 -4.18
N LYS A 149 14.19 -56.51 -4.26
CA LYS A 149 13.56 -55.70 -5.32
C LYS A 149 14.09 -54.27 -5.39
N TYR A 150 14.28 -53.61 -4.25
CA TYR A 150 14.86 -52.26 -4.24
C TYR A 150 16.31 -52.27 -4.73
N LYS A 151 17.11 -53.25 -4.33
CA LYS A 151 18.48 -53.41 -4.85
C LYS A 151 18.48 -53.67 -6.36
N GLU A 152 17.57 -54.50 -6.87
CA GLU A 152 17.44 -54.75 -8.31
C GLU A 152 17.07 -53.48 -9.09
N LEU A 153 16.14 -52.66 -8.58
CA LEU A 153 15.67 -51.46 -9.24
C LEU A 153 16.71 -50.31 -9.22
N PHE A 154 17.30 -50.06 -8.05
CA PHE A 154 18.17 -48.91 -7.85
C PHE A 154 19.66 -49.22 -8.00
N GLY A 155 20.07 -50.49 -7.92
CA GLY A 155 21.45 -50.92 -8.04
C GLY A 155 22.34 -50.32 -6.95
N ASP A 156 23.35 -49.55 -7.35
CA ASP A 156 24.27 -48.88 -6.43
C ASP A 156 23.68 -47.61 -5.80
N ARG A 157 22.46 -47.24 -6.19
CA ARG A 157 21.71 -46.09 -5.65
C ARG A 157 20.75 -46.48 -4.52
N PHE A 158 20.79 -47.74 -4.08
CA PHE A 158 20.04 -48.22 -2.92
C PHE A 158 20.94 -48.26 -1.69
N TYR A 159 20.47 -47.69 -0.59
CA TYR A 159 21.16 -47.68 0.68
C TYR A 159 20.26 -48.23 1.78
N ALA A 160 20.84 -49.03 2.65
CA ALA A 160 20.17 -49.61 3.79
C ALA A 160 20.23 -48.61 4.96
N GLU A 161 19.08 -48.07 5.35
CA GLU A 161 18.96 -47.02 6.36
C GLU A 161 18.80 -47.60 7.77
N ILE A 162 19.65 -47.12 8.68
CA ILE A 162 19.59 -47.42 10.12
C ILE A 162 19.52 -46.12 10.93
N GLN A 163 18.98 -46.19 12.15
CA GLN A 163 18.80 -45.00 12.99
C GLN A 163 19.36 -45.24 14.41
N PRO A 164 20.07 -44.26 15.01
CA PRO A 164 20.81 -44.46 16.26
C PRO A 164 19.93 -44.35 17.53
N LEU A 165 18.60 -44.33 17.37
CA LEU A 165 17.65 -44.08 18.45
C LEU A 165 17.75 -45.13 19.57
N ASN A 166 17.65 -44.66 20.80
CA ASN A 166 17.66 -45.49 22.01
C ASN A 166 16.29 -46.16 22.26
N LEU A 167 15.88 -47.03 21.33
CA LEU A 167 14.62 -47.75 21.36
C LEU A 167 14.84 -49.22 21.00
N GLU A 168 14.39 -50.15 21.84
CA GLU A 168 14.60 -51.60 21.65
C GLU A 168 14.14 -52.11 20.27
N LYS A 169 12.96 -51.66 19.81
CA LYS A 169 12.44 -51.97 18.46
C LYS A 169 13.33 -51.42 17.34
N GLN A 170 13.97 -50.28 17.55
CA GLN A 170 14.91 -49.72 16.58
C GLN A 170 16.17 -50.58 16.50
N TRP A 171 16.64 -51.14 17.62
CA TRP A 171 17.81 -52.02 17.61
C TRP A 171 17.53 -53.31 16.85
N GLU A 172 16.38 -53.94 17.09
CA GLU A 172 15.93 -55.12 16.34
C GLU A 172 15.84 -54.83 14.83
N TYR A 173 15.29 -53.67 14.46
CA TYR A 173 15.19 -53.26 13.07
C TYR A 173 16.58 -52.99 12.46
N ASN A 174 17.48 -52.30 13.18
CA ASN A 174 18.85 -52.06 12.74
C ASN A 174 19.59 -53.38 12.50
N ASP A 175 19.49 -54.35 13.43
CA ASP A 175 20.13 -55.67 13.28
C ASP A 175 19.63 -56.40 12.04
N LYS A 176 18.30 -56.37 11.79
CA LYS A 176 17.70 -56.93 10.58
C LYS A 176 18.25 -56.27 9.32
N VAL A 177 18.24 -54.93 9.27
CA VAL A 177 18.68 -54.16 8.10
C VAL A 177 20.19 -54.33 7.85
N ILE A 178 21.02 -54.34 8.89
CA ILE A 178 22.46 -54.62 8.79
C ILE A 178 22.67 -56.03 8.23
N GLY A 179 21.95 -57.03 8.74
CA GLY A 179 22.03 -58.40 8.24
C GLY A 179 21.70 -58.51 6.74
N LEU A 180 20.62 -57.85 6.30
CA LEU A 180 20.24 -57.78 4.89
C LEU A 180 21.28 -57.04 4.05
N ALA A 181 21.77 -55.90 4.52
CA ALA A 181 22.79 -55.10 3.85
C ALA A 181 24.07 -55.90 3.59
N ARG A 182 24.54 -56.66 4.59
CA ARG A 182 25.71 -57.55 4.43
C ARG A 182 25.43 -58.73 3.52
N LYS A 183 24.22 -59.29 3.55
CA LYS A 183 23.83 -60.43 2.70
C LYS A 183 23.78 -60.05 1.21
N TYR A 184 23.26 -58.87 0.89
CA TYR A 184 23.02 -58.42 -0.49
C TYR A 184 24.03 -57.38 -1.00
N ASP A 185 25.10 -57.12 -0.24
CA ASP A 185 26.14 -56.14 -0.56
C ASP A 185 25.55 -54.74 -0.87
N VAL A 186 24.78 -54.24 0.10
CA VAL A 186 24.15 -52.91 0.05
C VAL A 186 24.83 -52.00 1.07
N PRO A 187 25.27 -50.79 0.69
CA PRO A 187 25.89 -49.84 1.60
C PRO A 187 24.91 -49.38 2.69
N LEU A 188 25.39 -49.26 3.92
CA LEU A 188 24.59 -48.75 5.05
C LEU A 188 24.66 -47.21 5.14
N VAL A 189 23.58 -46.58 5.60
CA VAL A 189 23.53 -45.15 5.89
C VAL A 189 22.82 -44.92 7.22
N VAL A 190 23.29 -43.93 7.99
CA VAL A 190 22.67 -43.52 9.25
C VAL A 190 21.87 -42.24 9.06
N THR A 191 20.67 -42.20 9.62
CA THR A 191 19.80 -41.01 9.66
C THR A 191 19.13 -40.92 11.04
N THR A 192 18.44 -39.81 11.32
CA THR A 192 17.77 -39.60 12.62
C THR A 192 16.27 -39.33 12.52
N ASP A 193 15.71 -39.38 11.31
CA ASP A 193 14.27 -39.13 11.06
C ASP A 193 13.79 -37.85 11.77
N ALA A 194 14.51 -36.75 11.53
CA ALA A 194 14.41 -35.57 12.37
C ALA A 194 13.10 -34.81 12.14
N HIS A 195 12.29 -34.62 13.18
CA HIS A 195 11.02 -33.88 13.16
C HIS A 195 11.11 -32.49 13.83
N TYR A 196 12.20 -32.23 14.54
CA TYR A 196 12.50 -30.95 15.19
C TYR A 196 14.01 -30.67 15.17
N SER A 197 14.44 -29.40 15.31
CA SER A 197 15.83 -29.04 15.03
C SER A 197 16.79 -29.32 16.20
N ILE A 198 16.37 -29.04 17.42
CA ILE A 198 17.20 -29.14 18.63
C ILE A 198 16.54 -30.04 19.69
N PRO A 199 17.31 -30.72 20.55
CA PRO A 199 16.76 -31.63 21.57
C PRO A 199 15.69 -30.98 22.47
N GLU A 200 15.83 -29.68 22.75
CA GLU A 200 14.93 -28.91 23.61
C GLU A 200 13.50 -28.83 23.05
N ASP A 201 13.33 -28.93 21.72
CA ASP A 201 12.03 -28.80 21.06
C ASP A 201 11.14 -30.04 21.18
N LYS A 202 11.67 -31.14 21.74
CA LYS A 202 10.94 -32.38 22.03
C LYS A 202 9.57 -32.14 22.68
N VAL A 203 9.50 -31.24 23.66
CA VAL A 203 8.24 -30.95 24.38
C VAL A 203 7.21 -30.30 23.45
N TYR A 204 7.65 -29.39 22.58
CA TYR A 204 6.77 -28.72 21.63
C TYR A 204 6.30 -29.66 20.53
N HIS A 205 7.21 -30.48 19.97
CA HIS A 205 6.84 -31.53 19.03
C HIS A 205 5.83 -32.51 19.63
N SER A 206 6.04 -32.96 20.89
CA SER A 206 5.07 -33.82 21.59
C SER A 206 3.68 -33.17 21.70
N HIS A 207 3.60 -31.86 21.94
CA HIS A 207 2.33 -31.13 21.92
C HIS A 207 1.73 -31.01 20.52
N TRP A 208 2.57 -30.79 19.50
CA TRP A 208 2.16 -30.70 18.10
C TRP A 208 1.48 -31.99 17.61
N ILE A 209 2.10 -33.15 17.87
CA ILE A 209 1.54 -34.46 17.50
C ILE A 209 0.20 -34.74 18.20
N ARG A 210 0.04 -34.31 19.46
CA ARG A 210 -1.23 -34.48 20.20
C ARG A 210 -2.39 -33.70 19.60
N ILE A 211 -2.14 -32.62 18.88
CA ILE A 211 -3.19 -31.90 18.13
C ILE A 211 -3.78 -32.80 17.03
N ASN A 212 -2.97 -33.69 16.46
CA ASN A 212 -3.39 -34.68 15.47
C ASN A 212 -4.08 -35.92 16.08
N GLY A 213 -4.23 -35.97 17.41
CA GLY A 213 -4.83 -37.10 18.13
C GLY A 213 -3.89 -38.29 18.33
N ASN A 214 -2.62 -38.17 17.97
CA ASN A 214 -1.60 -39.21 18.13
C ASN A 214 -0.84 -39.05 19.46
N GLN A 215 -0.28 -40.15 19.96
CA GLN A 215 0.74 -40.13 21.01
C GLN A 215 2.08 -40.44 20.36
N TYR A 216 3.06 -39.56 20.55
CA TYR A 216 4.43 -39.77 20.08
C TYR A 216 5.29 -40.20 21.27
N HIS A 217 6.09 -41.24 21.08
CA HIS A 217 6.91 -41.84 22.14
C HIS A 217 8.42 -41.74 21.88
N ASP A 218 8.83 -41.16 20.75
CA ASP A 218 10.24 -41.05 20.38
C ASP A 218 10.77 -39.64 20.65
N ASP A 219 11.70 -39.59 21.59
CA ASP A 219 12.18 -38.38 22.24
C ASP A 219 13.52 -37.88 21.66
N GLU A 220 13.99 -38.53 20.59
CA GLU A 220 15.34 -38.38 20.03
C GLU A 220 15.34 -37.96 18.55
N ASN A 221 14.17 -37.68 17.97
CA ASN A 221 13.97 -37.39 16.54
C ASN A 221 14.28 -35.91 16.20
N TYR A 222 15.49 -35.46 16.53
CA TYR A 222 16.05 -34.17 16.15
C TYR A 222 17.24 -34.29 15.20
N ILE A 223 17.77 -33.16 14.73
CA ILE A 223 18.99 -33.15 13.92
C ILE A 223 20.21 -33.30 14.84
N TRP A 224 20.80 -34.51 14.83
CA TRP A 224 21.98 -34.86 15.60
C TRP A 224 23.27 -34.34 14.95
N SER A 225 24.29 -34.13 15.79
CA SER A 225 25.67 -33.91 15.41
C SER A 225 26.41 -35.23 15.11
N ASP A 226 27.55 -35.10 14.43
CA ASP A 226 28.48 -36.21 14.17
C ASP A 226 28.91 -36.90 15.48
N ASP A 227 29.25 -36.11 16.51
CA ASP A 227 29.64 -36.61 17.84
C ASP A 227 28.51 -37.37 18.55
N GLU A 228 27.26 -36.89 18.45
CA GLU A 228 26.10 -37.57 19.04
C GLU A 228 25.90 -38.94 18.39
N ILE A 229 25.99 -39.03 17.06
CA ILE A 229 25.87 -40.31 16.33
C ILE A 229 27.00 -41.26 16.73
N ARG A 230 28.25 -40.79 16.74
CA ARG A 230 29.41 -41.61 17.17
C ARG A 230 29.32 -42.06 18.61
N SER A 231 28.63 -41.31 19.47
CA SER A 231 28.48 -41.66 20.89
C SER A 231 27.46 -42.77 21.16
N THR A 232 26.64 -43.16 20.16
CA THR A 232 25.64 -44.21 20.34
C THR A 232 26.30 -45.55 20.66
N LYS A 233 25.67 -46.31 21.56
CA LYS A 233 26.17 -47.63 22.02
C LYS A 233 25.42 -48.79 21.38
N TRP A 234 24.39 -48.51 20.61
CA TRP A 234 23.44 -49.49 20.08
C TRP A 234 23.78 -49.93 18.65
N ILE A 235 24.72 -49.26 18.00
CA ILE A 235 25.24 -49.60 16.68
C ILE A 235 26.76 -49.81 16.81
N PRO A 236 27.33 -50.87 16.20
CA PRO A 236 28.79 -51.06 16.17
C PRO A 236 29.52 -49.85 15.54
N GLN A 237 30.68 -49.50 16.09
CA GLN A 237 31.41 -48.29 15.67
C GLN A 237 31.91 -48.35 14.22
N ASP A 238 32.34 -49.52 13.76
CA ASP A 238 32.74 -49.74 12.36
C ASP A 238 31.57 -49.54 11.39
N VAL A 239 30.35 -49.89 11.81
CA VAL A 239 29.13 -49.63 11.04
C VAL A 239 28.79 -48.14 11.03
N ILE A 240 28.94 -47.44 12.17
CA ILE A 240 28.73 -45.98 12.24
C ILE A 240 29.69 -45.25 11.30
N ASP A 241 30.97 -45.64 11.28
CA ASP A 241 31.97 -45.05 10.41
C ASP A 241 31.59 -45.17 8.94
N GLU A 242 31.25 -46.38 8.48
CA GLU A 242 30.74 -46.64 7.13
C GLU A 242 29.50 -45.78 6.82
N CYS A 243 28.53 -45.77 7.72
CA CYS A 243 27.28 -45.03 7.54
C CYS A 243 27.52 -43.54 7.37
N ILE A 244 28.38 -42.94 8.21
CA ILE A 244 28.71 -41.51 8.15
C ILE A 244 29.42 -41.20 6.82
N GLU A 245 30.38 -42.02 6.40
CA GLU A 245 31.04 -41.87 5.09
C GLU A 245 30.03 -41.92 3.94
N ASN A 246 29.06 -42.83 4.01
CA ASN A 246 28.01 -42.94 3.00
C ASN A 246 27.05 -41.74 2.99
N THR A 247 26.79 -41.08 4.14
CA THR A 247 26.01 -39.82 4.14
C THR A 247 26.70 -38.72 3.32
N GLU A 248 28.02 -38.60 3.47
CA GLU A 248 28.84 -37.64 2.75
C GLU A 248 28.92 -38.00 1.26
N HIS A 249 29.04 -39.30 0.95
CA HIS A 249 29.03 -39.79 -0.42
C HIS A 249 27.71 -39.47 -1.13
N ILE A 250 26.55 -39.79 -0.53
CA ILE A 250 25.23 -39.46 -1.08
C ILE A 250 25.10 -37.94 -1.30
N ALA A 251 25.51 -37.14 -0.32
CA ALA A 251 25.49 -35.68 -0.45
C ALA A 251 26.33 -35.19 -1.64
N SER A 252 27.44 -35.86 -1.96
CA SER A 252 28.27 -35.55 -3.13
C SER A 252 27.58 -35.85 -4.47
N LEU A 253 26.74 -36.89 -4.52
CA LEU A 253 26.00 -37.32 -5.72
C LEU A 253 24.81 -36.40 -6.02
N CYS A 254 24.17 -35.82 -4.98
CA CYS A 254 22.99 -34.98 -5.12
C CYS A 254 23.31 -33.55 -5.58
N ASN A 255 23.06 -33.21 -6.85
CA ASN A 255 23.43 -31.96 -7.50
C ASN A 255 22.26 -31.37 -8.32
N VAL A 256 21.07 -31.25 -7.70
CA VAL A 256 19.89 -30.62 -8.31
C VAL A 256 20.11 -29.11 -8.45
N THR A 257 19.82 -28.58 -9.65
CA THR A 257 19.78 -27.14 -9.90
C THR A 257 18.35 -26.71 -10.21
N ILE A 258 17.79 -25.85 -9.36
CA ILE A 258 16.49 -25.21 -9.61
C ILE A 258 16.76 -23.79 -10.13
N PRO A 259 16.67 -23.53 -11.46
CA PRO A 259 16.90 -22.20 -12.00
C PRO A 259 15.72 -21.26 -11.68
N ASP A 260 16.03 -20.00 -11.37
CA ASP A 260 15.07 -18.90 -11.50
C ASP A 260 14.81 -18.71 -13.00
N SER A 261 13.83 -19.47 -13.49
CA SER A 261 13.54 -19.60 -14.92
C SER A 261 12.70 -18.45 -15.45
N GLY A 262 12.57 -17.37 -14.67
CA GLY A 262 11.80 -16.19 -15.03
C GLY A 262 10.30 -16.49 -15.09
N SER A 263 9.56 -15.64 -15.80
CA SER A 263 8.11 -15.77 -15.89
C SER A 263 7.68 -16.87 -16.86
N HIS A 264 6.95 -17.87 -16.36
CA HIS A 264 6.34 -18.96 -17.14
C HIS A 264 4.91 -18.63 -17.59
N TYR A 265 4.74 -17.52 -18.31
CA TYR A 265 3.42 -17.21 -18.87
C TYR A 265 3.06 -18.20 -20.00
N PRO A 266 1.79 -18.59 -20.15
CA PRO A 266 1.34 -19.33 -21.32
C PRO A 266 1.74 -18.60 -22.60
N LYS A 267 2.07 -19.35 -23.66
CA LYS A 267 2.31 -18.74 -24.98
C LYS A 267 0.98 -18.37 -25.61
N TYR A 268 0.84 -17.11 -26.04
CA TYR A 268 -0.31 -16.72 -26.85
C TYR A 268 -0.21 -17.42 -28.21
N PRO A 269 -1.32 -17.94 -28.78
CA PRO A 269 -1.29 -18.70 -30.02
C PRO A 269 -1.05 -17.80 -31.25
N CYS A 270 0.17 -17.29 -31.39
CA CYS A 270 0.62 -16.50 -32.54
C CYS A 270 2.09 -16.79 -32.89
N SER A 271 2.46 -16.58 -34.14
CA SER A 271 3.84 -16.81 -34.61
C SER A 271 4.79 -15.64 -34.34
N ASN A 272 4.26 -14.43 -34.13
CA ASN A 272 5.06 -13.23 -33.88
C ASN A 272 4.30 -12.27 -32.93
N PRO A 273 4.57 -12.35 -31.61
CA PRO A 273 3.91 -11.52 -30.60
C PRO A 273 4.10 -10.03 -30.83
N LYS A 274 5.32 -9.62 -31.23
CA LYS A 274 5.65 -8.21 -31.50
C LYS A 274 4.79 -7.63 -32.61
N GLU A 275 4.69 -8.34 -33.74
CA GLU A 275 3.88 -7.86 -34.85
C GLU A 275 2.39 -7.94 -34.51
N LYS A 276 1.96 -8.92 -33.69
CA LYS A 276 0.58 -9.01 -33.24
C LYS A 276 0.18 -7.82 -32.36
N VAL A 277 1.01 -7.43 -31.40
CA VAL A 277 0.81 -6.24 -30.57
C VAL A 277 0.75 -4.98 -31.45
N ARG A 278 1.69 -4.83 -32.40
CA ARG A 278 1.66 -3.71 -33.36
C ARG A 278 0.40 -3.68 -34.20
N GLU A 279 -0.06 -4.83 -34.70
CA GLU A 279 -1.30 -4.95 -35.46
C GLU A 279 -2.49 -4.42 -34.65
N ILE A 280 -2.64 -4.86 -33.39
CA ILE A 280 -3.71 -4.44 -32.49
C ILE A 280 -3.64 -2.93 -32.25
N CYS A 281 -2.46 -2.40 -31.90
CA CYS A 281 -2.28 -0.97 -31.66
C CYS A 281 -2.56 -0.11 -32.89
N ARG A 282 -2.19 -0.57 -34.09
CA ARG A 282 -2.47 0.13 -35.36
C ARG A 282 -3.96 0.31 -35.62
N ARG A 283 -4.80 -0.65 -35.22
CA ARG A 283 -6.26 -0.56 -35.42
C ARG A 283 -6.86 0.61 -34.64
N HIS A 284 -6.39 0.86 -33.42
CA HIS A 284 -6.89 1.94 -32.57
C HIS A 284 -6.11 3.25 -32.72
N TRP A 285 -4.98 3.26 -33.44
CA TRP A 285 -4.10 4.42 -33.53
C TRP A 285 -4.81 5.69 -34.03
N LYS A 286 -5.59 5.58 -35.11
CA LYS A 286 -6.30 6.73 -35.69
C LYS A 286 -7.38 7.30 -34.77
N GLU A 287 -7.97 6.44 -33.94
CA GLU A 287 -9.05 6.79 -33.01
C GLU A 287 -8.50 7.40 -31.72
N LEU A 288 -7.47 6.78 -31.14
CA LEU A 288 -6.94 7.12 -29.82
C LEU A 288 -5.86 8.21 -29.87
N VAL A 289 -5.11 8.35 -30.97
CA VAL A 289 -3.99 9.31 -31.04
C VAL A 289 -4.46 10.66 -31.62
N PRO A 290 -4.29 11.79 -30.89
CA PRO A 290 -4.67 13.11 -31.38
C PRO A 290 -3.94 13.53 -32.66
N LYS A 291 -4.68 14.16 -33.61
CA LYS A 291 -4.08 14.73 -34.83
C LYS A 291 -3.03 15.78 -34.46
N GLY A 292 -1.85 15.71 -35.09
CA GLY A 292 -0.73 16.60 -34.80
C GLY A 292 0.22 16.12 -33.69
N LYS A 293 -0.14 15.05 -32.96
CA LYS A 293 0.69 14.46 -31.89
C LYS A 293 1.37 13.15 -32.28
N TYR A 294 1.27 12.73 -33.54
CA TYR A 294 1.67 11.38 -33.99
C TYR A 294 3.15 11.08 -33.73
N LYS A 295 4.03 12.08 -33.85
CA LYS A 295 5.46 11.92 -33.62
C LYS A 295 5.75 11.56 -32.15
N GLU A 296 5.19 12.31 -31.20
CA GLU A 296 5.35 12.10 -29.76
C GLU A 296 4.86 10.71 -29.32
N TYR A 297 3.73 10.27 -29.88
CA TYR A 297 3.17 8.95 -29.62
C TYR A 297 3.99 7.83 -30.24
N ALA A 298 4.48 8.02 -31.46
CA ALA A 298 5.35 7.04 -32.11
C ALA A 298 6.66 6.85 -31.32
N GLU A 299 7.27 7.94 -30.85
CA GLU A 299 8.50 7.91 -30.05
C GLU A 299 8.30 7.13 -28.73
N ARG A 300 7.23 7.43 -27.98
CA ARG A 300 6.89 6.70 -26.75
C ARG A 300 6.54 5.23 -27.03
N PHE A 301 5.79 4.96 -28.10
CA PHE A 301 5.38 3.60 -28.45
C PHE A 301 6.59 2.71 -28.77
N GLU A 302 7.54 3.20 -29.56
CA GLU A 302 8.74 2.43 -29.90
C GLU A 302 9.67 2.25 -28.69
N MET A 303 9.75 3.24 -27.79
CA MET A 303 10.46 3.10 -26.51
C MET A 303 9.84 1.97 -25.66
N GLU A 304 8.53 2.01 -25.43
CA GLU A 304 7.85 0.99 -24.63
C GLU A 304 7.89 -0.40 -25.28
N MET A 305 7.68 -0.51 -26.59
CA MET A 305 7.76 -1.77 -27.31
C MET A 305 9.14 -2.43 -27.18
N LYS A 306 10.21 -1.64 -27.23
CA LYS A 306 11.58 -2.12 -27.03
C LYS A 306 11.77 -2.68 -25.63
N ASP A 307 11.26 -2.01 -24.61
CA ASP A 307 11.38 -2.45 -23.23
C ASP A 307 10.53 -3.71 -22.98
N LEU A 308 9.30 -3.77 -23.49
CA LEU A 308 8.41 -4.93 -23.39
C LEU A 308 8.98 -6.17 -24.10
N GLU A 309 9.66 -5.98 -25.22
CA GLU A 309 10.37 -7.04 -25.93
C GLU A 309 11.58 -7.52 -25.13
N ALA A 310 12.39 -6.59 -24.60
CA ALA A 310 13.57 -6.92 -23.80
C ALA A 310 13.23 -7.68 -22.51
N THR A 311 12.03 -7.47 -21.97
CA THR A 311 11.55 -8.15 -20.75
C THR A 311 10.61 -9.33 -21.00
N ASN A 312 10.41 -9.73 -22.26
CA ASN A 312 9.54 -10.85 -22.66
C ASN A 312 8.07 -10.72 -22.21
N TYR A 313 7.54 -9.49 -22.16
CA TYR A 313 6.18 -9.18 -21.68
C TYR A 313 5.12 -9.10 -22.79
N LEU A 314 5.50 -9.22 -24.06
CA LEU A 314 4.57 -9.10 -25.18
C LEU A 314 3.49 -10.20 -25.16
N GLU A 315 3.89 -11.43 -24.83
CA GLU A 315 2.97 -12.58 -24.68
C GLU A 315 1.96 -12.35 -23.56
N TYR A 316 2.44 -11.89 -22.40
CA TYR A 316 1.58 -11.53 -21.27
C TYR A 316 0.56 -10.45 -21.65
N LEU A 317 0.99 -9.39 -22.36
CA LEU A 317 0.08 -8.35 -22.83
C LEU A 317 -0.99 -8.90 -23.78
N LEU A 318 -0.64 -9.83 -24.66
CA LEU A 318 -1.60 -10.47 -25.57
C LEU A 318 -2.60 -11.35 -24.82
N ILE A 319 -2.16 -12.09 -23.80
CA ILE A 319 -3.05 -12.87 -22.93
C ILE A 319 -4.06 -11.94 -22.25
N ILE A 320 -3.58 -10.90 -21.55
CA ILE A 320 -4.45 -9.94 -20.85
C ILE A 320 -5.41 -9.26 -21.84
N TRP A 321 -4.89 -8.76 -22.96
CA TRP A 321 -5.70 -8.18 -24.02
C TRP A 321 -6.79 -9.14 -24.50
N SER A 322 -6.48 -10.41 -24.71
CA SER A 322 -7.44 -11.40 -25.21
C SER A 322 -8.57 -11.68 -24.23
N VAL A 323 -8.25 -11.81 -22.93
CA VAL A 323 -9.24 -12.00 -21.87
C VAL A 323 -10.14 -10.77 -21.78
N LEU A 324 -9.55 -9.56 -21.73
CA LEU A 324 -10.32 -8.32 -21.64
C LEU A 324 -11.19 -8.09 -22.88
N SER A 325 -10.68 -8.41 -24.08
CA SER A 325 -11.43 -8.30 -25.33
C SER A 325 -12.61 -9.26 -25.34
N TRP A 326 -12.40 -10.52 -24.94
CA TRP A 326 -13.47 -11.50 -24.80
C TRP A 326 -14.52 -11.05 -23.76
N CYS A 327 -14.10 -10.57 -22.59
CA CYS A 327 -15.03 -10.03 -21.58
C CYS A 327 -15.88 -8.89 -22.15
N LYS A 328 -15.29 -7.96 -22.92
CA LYS A 328 -16.04 -6.89 -23.58
C LYS A 328 -17.05 -7.44 -24.59
N GLU A 329 -16.66 -8.41 -25.41
CA GLU A 329 -17.55 -9.08 -26.37
C GLU A 329 -18.72 -9.78 -25.68
N GLN A 330 -18.46 -10.42 -24.53
CA GLN A 330 -19.47 -11.07 -23.69
C GLN A 330 -20.23 -10.11 -22.77
N ARG A 331 -19.95 -8.79 -22.83
CA ARG A 331 -20.53 -7.74 -21.97
C ARG A 331 -20.33 -7.99 -20.47
N ILE A 332 -19.21 -8.61 -20.10
CA ILE A 332 -18.77 -8.80 -18.73
C ILE A 332 -18.10 -7.50 -18.25
N PRO A 333 -18.57 -6.88 -17.14
CA PRO A 333 -17.97 -5.66 -16.60
C PRO A 333 -16.49 -5.82 -16.26
N LEU A 334 -15.68 -4.79 -16.55
CA LEU A 334 -14.23 -4.74 -16.28
C LEU A 334 -13.90 -3.52 -15.42
N GLY A 335 -13.01 -3.68 -14.43
CA GLY A 335 -12.49 -2.59 -13.59
C GLY A 335 -11.27 -1.90 -14.20
N GLU A 336 -11.09 -0.60 -13.91
CA GLU A 336 -9.94 0.20 -14.32
C GLU A 336 -9.06 0.48 -13.09
N GLY A 337 -7.78 0.06 -13.07
CA GLY A 337 -6.69 0.57 -12.20
C GLY A 337 -6.81 0.42 -10.68
N ARG A 338 -5.73 -0.02 -10.01
CA ARG A 338 -5.60 0.03 -8.53
C ARG A 338 -5.60 1.49 -8.06
N GLY A 339 -6.27 1.75 -6.96
CA GLY A 339 -6.24 2.98 -6.15
C GLY A 339 -5.52 2.85 -4.80
N CYS A 340 -5.14 3.94 -4.12
CA CYS A 340 -4.02 3.84 -3.18
C CYS A 340 -4.20 4.53 -1.82
N SER A 341 -5.30 5.25 -1.58
CA SER A 341 -5.53 5.92 -0.29
C SER A 341 -6.69 5.31 0.50
N ILE A 342 -6.58 5.28 1.83
CA ILE A 342 -7.68 4.83 2.69
C ILE A 342 -8.85 5.84 2.76
N SER A 343 -10.03 5.35 3.16
CA SER A 343 -11.20 6.18 3.50
C SER A 343 -10.84 7.29 4.49
N GLY A 344 -11.45 8.47 4.33
CA GLY A 344 -11.25 9.64 5.19
C GLY A 344 -10.05 10.52 4.83
N THR A 345 -9.25 10.12 3.83
CA THR A 345 -8.19 10.97 3.26
C THR A 345 -8.79 12.26 2.71
N LYS A 346 -8.32 13.42 3.17
CA LYS A 346 -8.86 14.74 2.82
C LYS A 346 -8.22 15.26 1.53
N VAL A 347 -9.01 15.36 0.48
CA VAL A 347 -8.62 15.93 -0.82
C VAL A 347 -8.93 17.42 -0.84
N LEU A 348 -7.97 18.27 -1.24
CA LEU A 348 -8.18 19.72 -1.37
C LEU A 348 -8.90 20.04 -2.69
N MET A 349 -10.06 20.67 -2.57
CA MET A 349 -10.89 21.11 -3.69
C MET A 349 -10.41 22.47 -4.23
N TRP A 350 -10.81 22.81 -5.46
CA TRP A 350 -10.42 24.05 -6.15
C TRP A 350 -10.72 25.34 -5.35
N ASN A 351 -11.80 25.35 -4.59
CA ASN A 351 -12.25 26.48 -3.77
C ASN A 351 -11.63 26.48 -2.35
N GLY A 352 -10.61 25.66 -2.11
CA GLY A 352 -9.91 25.54 -0.83
C GLY A 352 -10.66 24.78 0.25
N THR A 353 -11.86 24.26 -0.02
CA THR A 353 -12.54 23.31 0.87
C THR A 353 -11.94 21.91 0.75
N VAL A 354 -12.35 20.98 1.61
CA VAL A 354 -11.92 19.58 1.51
C VAL A 354 -13.08 18.61 1.37
N LYS A 355 -12.81 17.49 0.71
CA LYS A 355 -13.73 16.35 0.57
C LYS A 355 -12.99 15.06 0.94
N ASN A 356 -13.68 14.06 1.47
CA ASN A 356 -13.02 12.76 1.66
C ASN A 356 -12.81 12.11 0.30
N ILE A 357 -11.75 11.32 0.15
CA ILE A 357 -11.44 10.66 -1.11
C ILE A 357 -12.56 9.75 -1.60
N GLU A 358 -13.25 9.05 -0.69
CA GLU A 358 -14.40 8.19 -1.00
C GLU A 358 -15.63 8.95 -1.51
N ASP A 359 -15.72 10.24 -1.23
CA ASP A 359 -16.84 11.08 -1.64
C ASP A 359 -16.57 11.75 -2.99
N ILE A 360 -15.32 11.74 -3.49
CA ILE A 360 -14.95 12.37 -4.76
C ILE A 360 -15.74 11.74 -5.91
N VAL A 361 -16.26 12.58 -6.80
CA VAL A 361 -17.02 12.17 -7.99
C VAL A 361 -16.44 12.79 -9.26
N VAL A 362 -16.72 12.18 -10.40
CA VAL A 362 -16.39 12.74 -11.72
C VAL A 362 -16.99 14.14 -11.87
N GLY A 363 -16.20 15.08 -12.38
CA GLY A 363 -16.55 16.51 -12.49
C GLY A 363 -16.18 17.35 -11.27
N ASP A 364 -15.79 16.74 -10.15
CA ASP A 364 -15.19 17.49 -9.04
C ASP A 364 -13.90 18.19 -9.51
N LYS A 365 -13.60 19.35 -8.92
CA LYS A 365 -12.39 20.11 -9.25
C LYS A 365 -11.42 20.14 -8.08
N VAL A 366 -10.19 19.72 -8.31
CA VAL A 366 -9.11 19.58 -7.31
C VAL A 366 -7.89 20.41 -7.70
N ILE A 367 -6.95 20.57 -6.78
CA ILE A 367 -5.68 21.28 -7.01
C ILE A 367 -4.55 20.26 -7.18
N SER A 368 -3.77 20.42 -8.25
CA SER A 368 -2.64 19.56 -8.63
C SER A 368 -1.30 20.02 -8.02
N HIS A 369 -0.22 19.24 -8.22
CA HIS A 369 1.14 19.60 -7.80
C HIS A 369 1.67 20.92 -8.40
N THR A 370 1.14 21.36 -9.54
CA THR A 370 1.51 22.66 -10.14
C THR A 370 0.70 23.84 -9.60
N GLY A 371 -0.22 23.57 -8.67
CA GLY A 371 -1.18 24.54 -8.14
C GLY A 371 -2.34 24.85 -9.09
N GLN A 372 -2.41 24.18 -10.26
CA GLN A 372 -3.51 24.35 -11.21
C GLN A 372 -4.75 23.56 -10.82
N ILE A 373 -5.91 24.09 -11.19
CA ILE A 373 -7.21 23.41 -11.02
C ILE A 373 -7.36 22.34 -12.09
N ARG A 374 -7.75 21.14 -11.65
CA ARG A 374 -8.01 19.98 -12.49
C ARG A 374 -9.35 19.37 -12.24
N GLU A 375 -9.96 18.86 -13.30
CA GLU A 375 -11.23 18.17 -13.23
C GLU A 375 -10.99 16.67 -13.03
N VAL A 376 -11.73 16.07 -12.11
CA VAL A 376 -11.73 14.63 -11.88
C VAL A 376 -12.46 13.96 -13.04
N THR A 377 -11.78 13.05 -13.73
CA THR A 377 -12.27 12.36 -14.93
C THR A 377 -12.77 10.94 -14.64
N ASN A 378 -12.18 10.23 -13.68
CA ASN A 378 -12.64 8.92 -13.21
C ASN A 378 -12.36 8.74 -11.72
N THR A 379 -13.09 7.84 -11.07
CA THR A 379 -12.89 7.43 -9.67
C THR A 379 -12.87 5.91 -9.55
N PHE A 380 -12.07 5.38 -8.63
CA PHE A 380 -11.87 3.93 -8.45
C PHE A 380 -11.86 3.58 -6.95
N LYS A 381 -12.39 2.38 -6.64
CA LYS A 381 -12.45 1.81 -5.29
C LYS A 381 -12.31 0.29 -5.37
N TYR A 382 -11.54 -0.31 -4.48
CA TYR A 382 -11.42 -1.77 -4.35
C TYR A 382 -10.85 -2.15 -2.98
N GLU A 383 -10.97 -3.43 -2.63
CA GLU A 383 -10.52 -3.98 -1.35
C GLU A 383 -9.07 -4.47 -1.44
N VAL A 384 -8.29 -4.23 -0.39
CA VAL A 384 -6.89 -4.66 -0.27
C VAL A 384 -6.64 -5.42 1.03
N ASN A 385 -5.63 -6.28 0.99
CA ASN A 385 -5.06 -7.01 2.11
C ASN A 385 -3.53 -6.97 1.94
N GLU A 386 -2.90 -5.85 2.29
CA GLU A 386 -1.51 -5.57 1.93
C GLU A 386 -0.83 -4.63 2.95
N PRO A 387 0.51 -4.54 2.95
CA PRO A 387 1.21 -3.57 3.78
C PRO A 387 0.95 -2.12 3.32
N MET A 388 0.84 -1.21 4.29
CA MET A 388 0.60 0.22 4.06
C MET A 388 1.65 1.05 4.80
N ILE A 389 1.89 2.26 4.32
CA ILE A 389 2.74 3.24 4.98
C ILE A 389 1.88 4.39 5.47
N GLN A 390 2.04 4.72 6.75
CA GLN A 390 1.44 5.89 7.36
C GLN A 390 2.51 6.97 7.60
N VAL A 391 2.33 8.13 6.98
CA VAL A 391 3.22 9.28 7.11
C VAL A 391 2.53 10.36 7.95
N THR A 392 3.24 10.89 8.94
CA THR A 392 2.81 12.05 9.73
C THR A 392 3.67 13.25 9.40
N VAL A 393 3.05 14.31 8.89
CA VAL A 393 3.71 15.57 8.54
C VAL A 393 3.46 16.58 9.66
N GLU A 394 4.52 17.03 10.33
CA GLU A 394 4.46 17.86 11.54
C GLU A 394 3.46 17.39 12.63
N LYS A 395 2.39 18.15 12.90
CA LYS A 395 1.33 17.84 13.88
C LYS A 395 -0.03 17.71 13.18
N ARG A 396 -0.01 17.23 11.93
CA ARG A 396 -1.22 17.00 11.11
C ARG A 396 -1.77 15.60 11.36
N ASN A 397 -2.97 15.35 10.84
CA ASN A 397 -3.49 13.98 10.75
C ASN A 397 -2.55 13.14 9.88
N PRO A 398 -2.25 11.90 10.29
CA PRO A 398 -1.48 10.99 9.46
C PRO A 398 -2.20 10.72 8.14
N MET A 399 -1.43 10.43 7.11
CA MET A 399 -1.92 9.96 5.82
C MET A 399 -1.40 8.55 5.58
N THR A 400 -2.29 7.65 5.17
CA THR A 400 -1.96 6.23 4.97
C THR A 400 -2.23 5.85 3.53
N PHE A 401 -1.22 5.30 2.87
CA PHE A 401 -1.27 4.86 1.48
C PHE A 401 -0.61 3.50 1.31
N THR A 402 -0.84 2.88 0.16
CA THR A 402 -0.08 1.70 -0.29
C THR A 402 1.41 2.04 -0.41
N CYS A 403 2.29 1.05 -0.21
CA CYS A 403 3.75 1.24 -0.24
C CYS A 403 4.24 1.91 -1.55
N ASP A 404 3.61 1.60 -2.67
CA ASP A 404 3.99 2.07 -4.01
C ASP A 404 3.42 3.44 -4.40
N HIS A 405 2.49 4.00 -3.62
CA HIS A 405 1.91 5.29 -3.93
C HIS A 405 2.99 6.38 -3.94
N LYS A 406 2.96 7.30 -4.91
CA LYS A 406 4.00 8.32 -5.03
C LYS A 406 3.63 9.60 -4.28
N ILE A 407 4.59 10.12 -3.52
CA ILE A 407 4.52 11.40 -2.82
C ILE A 407 5.64 12.32 -3.33
N LEU A 408 5.34 13.60 -3.49
CA LEU A 408 6.33 14.57 -3.95
C LEU A 408 7.17 15.06 -2.77
N VAL A 409 8.47 14.75 -2.80
CA VAL A 409 9.44 15.22 -1.81
C VAL A 409 10.48 16.13 -2.44
N PHE A 410 11.08 16.97 -1.61
CA PHE A 410 12.29 17.72 -1.94
C PHE A 410 13.47 17.10 -1.20
N ARG A 411 14.38 16.44 -1.92
CA ARG A 411 15.59 15.83 -1.35
C ARG A 411 16.83 16.64 -1.75
N GLY A 412 17.52 17.18 -0.74
CA GLY A 412 18.78 17.89 -0.91
C GLY A 412 20.00 16.97 -0.84
N SER A 413 21.20 17.48 -1.17
CA SER A 413 22.45 16.76 -0.87
C SER A 413 22.58 16.49 0.63
N ARG A 414 23.12 15.34 1.06
CA ARG A 414 23.32 15.05 2.50
C ARG A 414 24.02 16.20 3.22
N CYS A 415 23.50 16.57 4.40
CA CYS A 415 24.06 17.66 5.19
C CYS A 415 25.38 17.24 5.84
N HIS A 416 26.49 17.83 5.40
CA HIS A 416 27.82 17.61 6.01
C HIS A 416 27.97 18.22 7.42
N LYS A 417 26.99 19.02 7.86
CA LYS A 417 26.95 19.65 9.19
C LYS A 417 25.81 19.10 10.07
N LYS A 418 25.45 17.82 9.89
CA LYS A 418 24.32 17.16 10.57
C LYS A 418 24.30 17.39 12.08
N GLU A 419 25.44 17.29 12.75
CA GLU A 419 25.55 17.47 14.21
C GLU A 419 25.14 18.87 14.68
N SER A 420 25.47 19.92 13.91
CA SER A 420 25.15 21.31 14.27
C SER A 420 23.73 21.75 13.88
N THR A 421 23.08 21.02 12.97
CA THR A 421 21.79 21.43 12.38
C THR A 421 20.64 20.47 12.67
N GLY A 422 20.94 19.21 13.01
CA GLY A 422 19.96 18.15 13.22
C GLY A 422 19.38 17.52 11.93
N TYR A 423 19.70 18.04 10.74
CA TYR A 423 19.04 17.64 9.49
C TYR A 423 19.86 16.66 8.64
N LYS A 424 19.20 15.65 8.05
CA LYS A 424 19.83 14.65 7.15
C LYS A 424 20.23 15.25 5.80
N TYR A 425 19.43 16.14 5.23
CA TYR A 425 19.66 16.76 3.91
C TYR A 425 19.84 18.28 4.01
N CYS A 426 20.64 18.85 3.11
CA CYS A 426 20.78 20.29 2.93
C CYS A 426 19.43 20.87 2.53
N ARG A 427 19.07 21.98 3.20
CA ARG A 427 17.81 22.68 2.95
C ARG A 427 18.11 23.98 2.22
N PRO A 428 17.27 24.43 1.29
CA PRO A 428 17.51 25.67 0.54
C PRO A 428 17.58 26.93 1.39
N THR A 429 17.15 26.80 2.64
CA THR A 429 17.04 27.86 3.63
C THR A 429 18.00 27.67 4.79
N CYS A 430 19.02 26.85 4.59
CA CYS A 430 20.15 26.79 5.49
C CYS A 430 20.85 28.16 5.48
N SER A 431 21.10 28.74 6.65
CA SER A 431 21.91 29.97 6.79
C SER A 431 23.40 29.71 6.55
N GLN A 432 23.80 28.44 6.43
CA GLN A 432 25.14 28.02 6.08
C GLN A 432 25.30 28.12 4.55
N SER A 433 26.48 28.55 4.09
CA SER A 433 26.85 28.74 2.68
C SER A 433 27.00 27.42 1.87
N CYS A 434 26.16 26.43 2.15
CA CYS A 434 26.11 25.15 1.46
C CYS A 434 25.51 25.34 0.06
N ARG A 435 26.35 25.48 -0.97
CA ARG A 435 25.91 25.54 -2.37
C ARG A 435 25.72 24.13 -2.93
N LYS A 436 24.52 23.56 -2.75
CA LYS A 436 23.91 22.52 -3.60
C LYS A 436 22.42 22.44 -3.23
N TYR A 437 21.55 22.89 -4.14
CA TYR A 437 20.10 22.86 -3.98
C TYR A 437 19.59 21.52 -4.50
N GLY A 438 18.66 20.90 -3.76
CA GLY A 438 18.06 19.60 -4.09
C GLY A 438 17.12 19.64 -5.29
N SER A 439 16.52 18.48 -5.58
CA SER A 439 15.51 18.28 -6.61
C SER A 439 14.16 17.89 -6.01
N TYR A 440 13.10 18.18 -6.76
CA TYR A 440 11.80 17.57 -6.54
C TYR A 440 11.79 16.16 -7.11
N GLU A 441 11.42 15.19 -6.29
CA GLU A 441 11.43 13.78 -6.64
C GLU A 441 10.09 13.16 -6.22
N TRP A 442 9.49 12.42 -7.14
CA TRP A 442 8.38 11.54 -6.83
C TRP A 442 8.93 10.23 -6.31
N ILE A 443 8.74 9.97 -5.02
CA ILE A 443 9.20 8.74 -4.38
C ILE A 443 8.02 7.87 -3.98
N PRO A 444 8.16 6.54 -4.01
CA PRO A 444 7.24 5.63 -3.34
C PRO A 444 7.08 5.95 -1.84
N MET A 445 5.93 5.61 -1.27
CA MET A 445 5.64 5.85 0.14
C MET A 445 6.52 5.02 1.08
N ASP A 446 6.94 3.82 0.69
CA ASP A 446 7.86 2.97 1.47
C ASP A 446 9.29 3.50 1.53
N GLU A 447 9.67 4.35 0.58
CA GLU A 447 10.95 5.07 0.58
C GLU A 447 10.91 6.37 1.41
N VAL A 448 9.75 6.78 1.93
CA VAL A 448 9.63 8.01 2.72
C VAL A 448 10.32 7.83 4.07
N GLU A 449 11.24 8.73 4.38
CA GLU A 449 11.95 8.72 5.65
C GLU A 449 11.53 9.90 6.54
N LYS A 450 11.79 9.74 7.83
CA LYS A 450 11.76 10.88 8.76
C LYS A 450 12.71 11.99 8.27
N ASP A 451 12.29 13.23 8.44
CA ASP A 451 12.96 14.47 8.01
C ASP A 451 12.94 14.77 6.50
N ASP A 452 12.33 13.90 5.68
CA ASP A 452 12.00 14.23 4.29
C ASP A 452 11.08 15.46 4.23
N LEU A 453 11.20 16.23 3.16
CA LEU A 453 10.46 17.47 2.97
C LEU A 453 9.36 17.25 1.93
N VAL A 454 8.13 17.04 2.40
CA VAL A 454 6.98 16.91 1.52
C VAL A 454 6.48 18.27 1.03
N CYS A 455 5.85 18.27 -0.14
CA CYS A 455 5.60 19.50 -0.87
C CYS A 455 4.12 19.96 -0.86
N PHE A 456 3.89 21.27 -0.96
CA PHE A 456 2.59 21.92 -1.16
C PHE A 456 2.75 23.11 -2.13
N PRO A 457 1.90 23.26 -3.16
CA PRO A 457 2.12 24.27 -4.20
C PRO A 457 1.58 25.66 -3.84
N GLN A 458 2.09 26.67 -4.54
CA GLN A 458 1.41 27.95 -4.69
C GLN A 458 0.15 27.76 -5.53
N VAL A 459 -1.01 27.97 -4.92
CA VAL A 459 -2.31 27.73 -5.58
C VAL A 459 -2.59 28.80 -6.64
N ARG A 460 -3.11 28.38 -7.80
CA ARG A 460 -3.60 29.26 -8.86
C ARG A 460 -5.12 29.24 -8.89
N LEU A 461 -5.72 30.37 -8.54
CA LEU A 461 -7.17 30.54 -8.50
C LEU A 461 -7.74 30.88 -9.89
N PRO A 462 -9.02 30.61 -10.16
CA PRO A 462 -9.64 30.94 -11.43
C PRO A 462 -9.91 32.45 -11.51
N LYS A 463 -9.96 33.00 -12.72
CA LYS A 463 -10.37 34.40 -12.91
C LYS A 463 -11.81 34.62 -12.41
N PRO A 464 -12.13 35.81 -11.87
CA PRO A 464 -13.49 36.13 -11.47
C PRO A 464 -14.48 35.97 -12.63
N GLN A 465 -15.50 35.13 -12.44
CA GLN A 465 -16.60 34.96 -13.40
C GLN A 465 -17.67 36.04 -13.23
N GLN A 466 -17.76 36.62 -12.03
CA GLN A 466 -18.71 37.65 -11.65
C GLN A 466 -17.97 38.74 -10.87
N THR A 467 -18.35 39.99 -11.09
CA THR A 467 -17.84 41.16 -10.34
C THR A 467 -18.94 41.80 -9.49
N ARG A 468 -20.15 41.25 -9.55
CA ARG A 468 -21.34 41.71 -8.83
C ARG A 468 -22.11 40.52 -8.29
N ILE A 469 -22.75 40.72 -7.15
CA ILE A 469 -23.69 39.76 -6.58
C ILE A 469 -25.09 40.18 -7.00
N ASP A 470 -25.84 39.32 -7.70
CA ASP A 470 -27.27 39.50 -7.93
C ASP A 470 -28.05 38.89 -6.75
N VAL A 471 -28.59 39.75 -5.90
CA VAL A 471 -29.34 39.32 -4.71
C VAL A 471 -30.64 38.61 -5.10
N LYS A 472 -31.26 38.96 -6.24
CA LYS A 472 -32.51 38.33 -6.70
C LYS A 472 -32.26 36.90 -7.19
N GLU A 473 -31.10 36.64 -7.78
CA GLU A 473 -30.69 35.29 -8.18
C GLU A 473 -30.46 34.39 -6.95
N LEU A 474 -29.89 34.95 -5.87
CA LEU A 474 -29.65 34.21 -4.63
C LEU A 474 -30.93 33.88 -3.83
N PHE A 475 -31.99 34.69 -3.99
CA PHE A 475 -33.23 34.57 -3.25
C PHE A 475 -34.45 34.77 -4.15
N GLN A 476 -35.11 33.69 -4.57
CA GLN A 476 -36.27 33.77 -5.46
C GLN A 476 -37.44 34.57 -4.87
N ASP A 477 -37.62 34.52 -3.55
CA ASP A 477 -38.76 35.12 -2.84
C ASP A 477 -38.61 36.61 -2.50
N VAL A 478 -37.50 37.26 -2.88
CA VAL A 478 -37.31 38.70 -2.61
C VAL A 478 -38.08 39.55 -3.63
N ILE A 479 -38.64 40.65 -3.19
CA ILE A 479 -39.39 41.58 -4.04
C ILE A 479 -38.40 42.57 -4.66
N GLU A 480 -38.56 42.84 -5.95
CA GLU A 480 -37.76 43.81 -6.70
C GLU A 480 -38.62 45.00 -7.13
N LYS A 481 -38.13 46.22 -6.89
CA LYS A 481 -38.69 47.46 -7.44
C LYS A 481 -37.55 48.46 -7.68
N ASP A 482 -37.55 49.13 -8.84
CA ASP A 482 -36.64 50.22 -9.19
C ASP A 482 -35.15 49.91 -9.00
N GLY A 483 -34.72 48.66 -9.25
CA GLY A 483 -33.32 48.23 -9.09
C GLY A 483 -32.90 47.90 -7.65
N TYR A 484 -33.85 47.92 -6.70
CA TYR A 484 -33.65 47.53 -5.31
C TYR A 484 -34.42 46.24 -4.98
N VAL A 485 -33.96 45.54 -3.95
CA VAL A 485 -34.61 44.33 -3.41
C VAL A 485 -34.90 44.44 -1.92
N ASN A 486 -35.98 43.80 -1.48
CA ASN A 486 -36.35 43.66 -0.07
C ASN A 486 -37.19 42.39 0.15
N VAL A 487 -37.26 41.92 1.39
CA VAL A 487 -38.13 40.80 1.81
C VAL A 487 -39.54 41.25 2.20
N PHE A 488 -39.78 42.56 2.36
CA PHE A 488 -41.08 43.12 2.73
C PHE A 488 -41.68 43.93 1.57
N SER A 489 -42.98 43.77 1.31
CA SER A 489 -43.70 44.47 0.24
C SER A 489 -44.34 45.79 0.65
N ASN A 490 -44.65 45.98 1.95
CA ASN A 490 -45.31 47.19 2.43
C ASN A 490 -44.36 48.39 2.39
N ASP A 491 -44.88 49.57 2.02
CA ASP A 491 -44.06 50.73 1.67
C ASP A 491 -43.15 51.21 2.81
N ALA A 492 -43.64 51.17 4.06
CA ALA A 492 -42.87 51.59 5.22
C ALA A 492 -41.66 50.68 5.51
N GLN A 493 -41.81 49.36 5.37
CA GLN A 493 -40.71 48.40 5.53
C GLN A 493 -39.87 48.26 4.25
N TRP A 494 -40.46 48.53 3.08
CA TRP A 494 -39.78 48.60 1.80
C TRP A 494 -38.67 49.65 1.86
N GLU A 495 -39.03 50.90 2.14
CA GLU A 495 -38.09 52.03 2.16
C GLU A 495 -36.99 51.87 3.22
N LYS A 496 -37.31 51.31 4.39
CA LYS A 496 -36.33 51.12 5.47
C LYS A 496 -35.39 49.94 5.26
N GLY A 497 -35.80 48.94 4.48
CA GLY A 497 -35.11 47.64 4.38
C GLY A 497 -34.47 47.36 3.02
N LYS A 498 -34.76 48.17 1.99
CA LYS A 498 -34.29 47.92 0.63
C LYS A 498 -32.77 48.03 0.52
N ILE A 499 -32.19 47.21 -0.35
CA ILE A 499 -30.77 47.27 -0.75
C ILE A 499 -30.67 47.19 -2.28
N PRO A 500 -29.57 47.65 -2.89
CA PRO A 500 -29.36 47.46 -4.33
C PRO A 500 -29.46 45.98 -4.72
N ARG A 501 -30.11 45.68 -5.86
CA ARG A 501 -30.18 44.30 -6.40
C ARG A 501 -28.79 43.76 -6.73
N TYR A 502 -27.99 44.59 -7.39
CA TYR A 502 -26.63 44.26 -7.80
C TYR A 502 -25.64 44.93 -6.85
N ILE A 503 -24.83 44.12 -6.17
CA ILE A 503 -23.81 44.61 -5.23
C ILE A 503 -22.44 44.39 -5.85
N ASP A 504 -21.70 45.47 -6.11
CA ASP A 504 -20.32 45.38 -6.61
C ASP A 504 -19.40 44.69 -5.61
N ILE A 505 -18.62 43.73 -6.11
CA ILE A 505 -17.57 43.08 -5.33
C ILE A 505 -16.36 44.01 -5.31
N THR A 506 -16.25 44.75 -4.22
CA THR A 506 -15.17 45.70 -3.97
C THR A 506 -14.24 45.19 -2.86
N PRO A 507 -13.01 45.72 -2.76
CA PRO A 507 -12.16 45.47 -1.60
C PRO A 507 -12.87 45.74 -0.26
N ASP A 508 -13.71 46.78 -0.21
CA ASP A 508 -14.51 47.15 0.94
C ASP A 508 -15.56 46.08 1.30
N LEU A 509 -16.27 45.51 0.32
CA LEU A 509 -17.18 44.38 0.55
C LEU A 509 -16.42 43.14 1.02
N CYS A 510 -15.28 42.84 0.42
CA CYS A 510 -14.45 41.69 0.79
C CYS A 510 -14.01 41.77 2.26
N ARG A 511 -13.58 42.95 2.72
CA ARG A 511 -13.22 43.20 4.12
C ARG A 511 -14.42 43.04 5.05
N LEU A 512 -15.59 43.55 4.68
CA LEU A 512 -16.82 43.39 5.46
C LEU A 512 -17.24 41.91 5.56
N ILE A 513 -17.08 41.14 4.48
CA ILE A 513 -17.27 39.69 4.47
C ILE A 513 -16.30 39.01 5.44
N GLY A 514 -15.03 39.43 5.45
CA GLY A 514 -14.03 38.94 6.40
C GLY A 514 -14.44 39.17 7.86
N TYR A 515 -14.93 40.38 8.19
CA TYR A 515 -15.47 40.68 9.52
C TYR A 515 -16.64 39.78 9.90
N PHE A 516 -17.55 39.51 8.97
CA PHE A 516 -18.70 38.64 9.22
C PHE A 516 -18.32 37.16 9.37
N ILE A 517 -17.33 36.68 8.60
CA ILE A 517 -16.90 35.29 8.68
C ILE A 517 -16.32 34.99 10.07
N GLY A 518 -15.44 35.87 10.58
CA GLY A 518 -14.84 35.66 11.89
C GLY A 518 -15.80 35.86 13.05
N ASN A 519 -16.29 37.10 13.25
CA ASN A 519 -17.08 37.47 14.43
C ASN A 519 -18.57 37.75 14.15
N GLY A 520 -19.05 37.44 12.94
CA GLY A 520 -20.42 37.72 12.54
C GLY A 520 -21.41 36.61 12.84
N TRP A 521 -22.63 37.00 13.19
CA TRP A 521 -23.78 36.11 13.31
C TRP A 521 -25.00 36.71 12.61
N ALA A 522 -25.89 35.84 12.14
CA ALA A 522 -27.18 36.22 11.60
C ALA A 522 -28.23 35.33 12.24
N THR A 523 -29.32 35.92 12.73
CA THR A 523 -30.42 35.16 13.34
C THR A 523 -31.76 35.78 13.01
N LYS A 524 -32.81 34.96 13.04
CA LYS A 524 -34.19 35.43 12.94
C LYS A 524 -34.60 36.01 14.29
N GLY A 525 -35.12 37.23 14.30
CA GLY A 525 -35.67 37.81 15.52
C GLY A 525 -36.90 37.03 15.99
N THR A 526 -37.11 36.95 17.29
CA THR A 526 -38.37 36.53 17.90
C THR A 526 -38.92 37.71 18.70
N HIS A 527 -40.16 38.10 18.41
CA HIS A 527 -40.86 39.11 19.21
C HIS A 527 -41.28 38.49 20.56
N LYS A 528 -41.51 39.34 21.57
CA LYS A 528 -41.87 38.90 22.95
C LYS A 528 -43.19 38.12 23.01
N ASP A 529 -44.01 38.22 21.97
CA ASP A 529 -45.31 37.58 21.75
C ASP A 529 -45.21 36.26 20.96
N GLY A 530 -43.99 35.79 20.64
CA GLY A 530 -43.77 34.54 19.89
C GLY A 530 -43.88 34.67 18.38
N VAL A 531 -44.17 35.87 17.85
CA VAL A 531 -44.22 36.12 16.41
C VAL A 531 -42.80 36.20 15.83
N SER A 532 -42.59 35.54 14.69
CA SER A 532 -41.32 35.57 13.95
C SER A 532 -41.01 37.01 13.50
N GLY A 533 -39.96 37.61 14.04
CA GLY A 533 -39.46 38.91 13.61
C GLY A 533 -38.52 38.80 12.40
N GLY A 534 -38.12 39.96 11.88
CA GLY A 534 -37.14 40.05 10.80
C GLY A 534 -35.76 39.49 11.19
N TYR A 535 -34.97 39.09 10.19
CA TYR A 535 -33.57 38.73 10.40
C TYR A 535 -32.74 39.94 10.83
N LYS A 536 -31.77 39.70 11.72
CA LYS A 536 -30.79 40.70 12.15
C LYS A 536 -29.38 40.12 12.05
N LEU A 537 -28.44 40.97 11.69
CA LEU A 537 -27.02 40.67 11.60
C LEU A 537 -26.30 41.35 12.76
N GLY A 538 -25.31 40.68 13.34
CA GLY A 538 -24.40 41.29 14.29
C GLY A 538 -22.96 40.89 14.06
N ILE A 539 -22.04 41.82 14.34
CA ILE A 539 -20.58 41.59 14.26
C ILE A 539 -19.95 42.14 15.54
N ALA A 540 -19.11 41.34 16.18
CA ALA A 540 -18.51 41.64 17.47
C ALA A 540 -17.02 42.00 17.33
N PHE A 541 -16.57 43.00 18.09
CA PHE A 541 -15.15 43.41 18.17
C PHE A 541 -14.76 43.69 19.62
N PRO A 542 -13.51 43.43 20.04
CA PRO A 542 -12.99 43.88 21.33
C PRO A 542 -13.12 45.40 21.51
N THR A 543 -13.43 45.89 22.71
CA THR A 543 -13.55 47.34 23.00
C THR A 543 -12.26 48.12 22.78
N ILE A 544 -11.11 47.44 22.75
CA ILE A 544 -9.81 48.03 22.45
C ILE A 544 -9.61 48.37 20.96
N HIS A 545 -10.48 47.88 20.07
CA HIS A 545 -10.38 48.04 18.62
C HIS A 545 -11.59 48.80 18.05
N MET A 546 -11.88 49.98 18.58
CA MET A 546 -13.00 50.82 18.13
C MET A 546 -12.85 51.27 16.67
N GLU A 547 -11.63 51.36 16.16
CA GLU A 547 -11.34 51.65 14.76
C GLU A 547 -11.96 50.60 13.81
N TYR A 548 -11.99 49.32 14.19
CA TYR A 548 -12.64 48.27 13.39
C TYR A 548 -14.16 48.36 13.47
N VAL A 549 -14.68 48.83 14.61
CA VAL A 549 -16.12 49.07 14.80
C VAL A 549 -16.59 50.15 13.83
N GLU A 550 -15.90 51.29 13.78
CA GLU A 550 -16.29 52.39 12.89
C GLU A 550 -16.06 52.08 11.41
N ASP A 551 -15.00 51.35 11.08
CA ASP A 551 -14.79 50.85 9.73
C ASP A 551 -15.96 49.95 9.28
N CYS A 552 -16.35 48.96 10.09
CA CYS A 552 -17.46 48.07 9.79
C CYS A 552 -18.81 48.82 9.63
N ARG A 553 -19.08 49.82 10.48
CA ARG A 553 -20.28 50.68 10.37
C ARG A 553 -20.27 51.49 9.09
N ARG A 554 -19.13 52.10 8.75
CA ARG A 554 -18.95 52.85 7.51
C ARG A 554 -19.20 51.96 6.30
N LEU A 555 -18.65 50.75 6.28
CA LEU A 555 -18.82 49.78 5.19
C LEU A 555 -20.30 49.38 5.01
N LEU A 556 -21.00 49.06 6.11
CA LEU A 556 -22.43 48.74 6.06
C LEU A 556 -23.28 49.90 5.52
N LYS A 557 -22.95 51.13 5.92
CA LYS A 557 -23.63 52.33 5.42
C LYS A 557 -23.29 52.59 3.95
N GLN A 558 -22.03 52.49 3.55
CA GLN A 558 -21.58 52.80 2.20
C GLN A 558 -22.09 51.78 1.16
N ILE A 559 -22.04 50.49 1.48
CA ILE A 559 -22.38 49.42 0.53
C ILE A 559 -23.89 49.20 0.44
N PHE A 560 -24.58 49.26 1.59
CA PHE A 560 -26.00 48.87 1.67
C PHE A 560 -26.94 50.00 2.07
N ASP A 561 -26.42 51.21 2.32
CA ASP A 561 -27.15 52.31 2.97
C ASP A 561 -27.74 51.91 4.34
N ALA A 562 -27.11 50.96 5.04
CA ALA A 562 -27.65 50.38 6.25
C ALA A 562 -27.19 51.10 7.52
N ASP A 563 -28.14 51.66 8.26
CA ASP A 563 -27.87 52.19 9.59
C ASP A 563 -27.66 51.05 10.60
N THR A 564 -26.76 51.29 11.56
CA THR A 564 -26.35 50.28 12.53
C THR A 564 -26.41 50.84 13.95
N SER A 565 -26.73 49.97 14.92
CA SER A 565 -26.63 50.30 16.35
C SER A 565 -25.41 49.62 16.96
N VAL A 566 -24.77 50.27 17.92
CA VAL A 566 -23.60 49.75 18.63
C VAL A 566 -23.99 49.47 20.07
N LYS A 567 -23.72 48.26 20.55
CA LYS A 567 -24.06 47.84 21.92
C LYS A 567 -22.86 47.15 22.57
N PRO A 568 -22.29 47.69 23.66
CA PRO A 568 -21.29 46.97 24.43
C PRO A 568 -21.93 45.75 25.12
N ASN A 569 -21.12 44.72 25.34
CA ASN A 569 -21.51 43.58 26.17
C ASN A 569 -21.57 43.98 27.66
N LYS A 570 -22.21 43.16 28.50
CA LYS A 570 -22.40 43.45 29.95
C LYS A 570 -21.09 43.75 30.71
N ARG A 571 -19.97 43.19 30.25
CA ARG A 571 -18.64 43.34 30.89
C ARG A 571 -17.80 44.46 30.26
N ASN A 572 -18.32 45.15 29.26
CA ASN A 572 -17.63 46.18 28.47
C ASN A 572 -16.26 45.73 27.90
N THR A 573 -16.14 44.45 27.55
CA THR A 573 -14.93 43.86 26.92
C THR A 573 -15.06 43.72 25.41
N CYS A 574 -16.29 43.80 24.90
CA CYS A 574 -16.60 43.62 23.49
C CYS A 574 -17.79 44.49 23.10
N VAL A 575 -17.78 44.99 21.88
CA VAL A 575 -18.82 45.81 21.27
C VAL A 575 -19.45 45.04 20.13
N GLN A 576 -20.78 45.04 20.06
CA GLN A 576 -21.53 44.45 18.96
C GLN A 576 -22.17 45.53 18.11
N ILE A 577 -21.89 45.46 16.81
CA ILE A 577 -22.63 46.19 15.78
C ILE A 577 -23.85 45.35 15.45
N HIS A 578 -25.03 45.97 15.43
CA HIS A 578 -26.26 45.33 14.94
C HIS A 578 -26.80 46.07 13.71
N CYS A 579 -27.08 45.30 12.66
CA CYS A 579 -27.82 45.73 11.49
C CYS A 579 -29.20 45.05 11.49
N TYR A 580 -30.26 45.85 11.42
CA TYR A 580 -31.64 45.39 11.49
C TYR A 580 -32.31 45.25 10.11
N ARG A 581 -31.52 45.19 9.03
CA ARG A 581 -32.02 44.92 7.68
C ARG A 581 -31.98 43.43 7.38
N SER A 582 -33.15 42.82 7.26
CA SER A 582 -33.29 41.36 7.12
C SER A 582 -32.63 40.80 5.87
N ILE A 583 -32.74 41.50 4.74
CA ILE A 583 -32.12 41.07 3.49
C ILE A 583 -30.58 40.99 3.58
N ILE A 584 -29.94 41.91 4.31
CA ILE A 584 -28.48 41.88 4.55
C ILE A 584 -28.10 40.68 5.41
N ALA A 585 -28.84 40.44 6.49
CA ALA A 585 -28.59 39.29 7.36
C ALA A 585 -28.76 37.95 6.61
N MET A 586 -29.78 37.84 5.76
CA MET A 586 -29.99 36.68 4.90
C MET A 586 -28.87 36.53 3.88
N LEU A 587 -28.45 37.61 3.23
CA LEU A 587 -27.36 37.61 2.26
C LEU A 587 -26.07 37.06 2.86
N PHE A 588 -25.61 37.61 3.98
CA PHE A 588 -24.38 37.15 4.64
C PHE A 588 -24.50 35.72 5.18
N ALA A 589 -25.67 35.34 5.71
CA ALA A 589 -25.93 33.96 6.13
C ALA A 589 -25.83 32.97 4.95
N LYS A 590 -26.36 33.36 3.79
CA LYS A 590 -26.32 32.55 2.56
C LYS A 590 -24.91 32.45 1.97
N LEU A 591 -24.18 33.57 1.93
CA LEU A 591 -22.85 33.63 1.33
C LEU A 591 -21.78 32.94 2.19
N CYS A 592 -21.84 33.11 3.52
CA CYS A 592 -20.72 32.75 4.39
C CYS A 592 -21.07 31.67 5.42
N GLY A 593 -22.33 31.25 5.49
CA GLY A 593 -22.84 30.37 6.53
C GLY A 593 -23.06 31.04 7.88
N VAL A 594 -23.73 30.30 8.78
CA VAL A 594 -24.05 30.70 10.16
C VAL A 594 -23.58 29.62 11.14
N HIS A 595 -23.29 30.04 12.38
CA HIS A 595 -22.55 29.26 13.39
C HIS A 595 -21.09 29.03 12.99
N ALA A 596 -20.18 29.07 13.96
CA ALA A 596 -18.74 29.07 13.71
C ALA A 596 -18.24 27.83 12.92
N ILE A 597 -18.91 26.68 13.06
CA ILE A 597 -18.54 25.44 12.36
C ILE A 597 -18.90 25.44 10.85
N ASN A 598 -19.91 26.21 10.45
CA ASN A 598 -20.35 26.28 9.03
C ASN A 598 -19.84 27.52 8.32
N LYS A 599 -19.04 28.36 9.00
CA LYS A 599 -18.42 29.53 8.37
C LYS A 599 -17.49 29.08 7.24
N HIS A 600 -17.57 29.76 6.11
CA HIS A 600 -16.75 29.54 4.93
C HIS A 600 -16.62 30.83 4.12
N ILE A 601 -15.61 30.88 3.26
CA ILE A 601 -15.45 31.93 2.25
C ILE A 601 -16.29 31.51 1.03
N PRO A 602 -17.15 32.40 0.48
CA PRO A 602 -17.94 32.08 -0.70
C PRO A 602 -17.05 31.88 -1.93
N ASP A 603 -17.43 30.94 -2.80
CA ASP A 603 -16.70 30.59 -4.03
C ASP A 603 -16.40 31.81 -4.93
N ILE A 604 -17.30 32.81 -4.95
CA ILE A 604 -17.12 34.05 -5.71
C ILE A 604 -15.89 34.88 -5.27
N LEU A 605 -15.35 34.61 -4.08
CA LEU A 605 -14.14 35.23 -3.55
C LEU A 605 -12.91 34.30 -3.58
N MET A 606 -13.07 33.04 -3.99
CA MET A 606 -11.96 32.09 -4.22
C MET A 606 -11.44 32.23 -5.66
N VAL A 607 -11.00 33.44 -6.01
CA VAL A 607 -10.67 33.85 -7.39
C VAL A 607 -9.35 34.62 -7.45
N ASP A 608 -8.76 34.69 -8.65
CA ASP A 608 -7.54 35.44 -8.98
C ASP A 608 -7.81 36.96 -8.96
N ASN A 609 -7.90 37.52 -7.75
CA ASN A 609 -7.94 38.96 -7.51
C ASN A 609 -7.19 39.30 -6.21
N PRO A 610 -5.89 39.64 -6.29
CA PRO A 610 -5.07 39.89 -5.10
C PRO A 610 -5.63 40.98 -4.19
N SER A 611 -6.27 42.01 -4.76
CA SER A 611 -6.86 43.10 -3.99
C SER A 611 -8.02 42.62 -3.11
N TRP A 612 -8.96 41.86 -3.70
CA TRP A 612 -10.08 41.28 -2.96
C TRP A 612 -9.58 40.31 -1.88
N THR A 613 -8.64 39.44 -2.23
CA THR A 613 -8.06 38.46 -1.30
C THR A 613 -7.40 39.15 -0.09
N VAL A 614 -6.58 40.18 -0.32
CA VAL A 614 -5.91 40.90 0.77
C VAL A 614 -6.90 41.54 1.72
N HIS A 615 -7.96 42.19 1.22
CA HIS A 615 -8.95 42.86 2.06
C HIS A 615 -9.87 41.86 2.79
N LEU A 616 -10.20 40.74 2.16
CA LEU A 616 -10.91 39.63 2.82
C LEU A 616 -10.09 39.09 4.00
N LEU A 617 -8.80 38.81 3.76
CA LEU A 617 -7.89 38.34 4.79
C LEU A 617 -7.65 39.39 5.88
N GLU A 618 -7.58 40.68 5.54
CA GLU A 618 -7.51 41.77 6.52
C GLU A 618 -8.71 41.74 7.47
N GLY A 619 -9.93 41.59 6.93
CA GLY A 619 -11.15 41.47 7.72
C GLY A 619 -11.12 40.29 8.69
N LEU A 620 -10.71 39.11 8.20
CA LEU A 620 -10.54 37.89 9.00
C LEU A 620 -9.47 38.07 10.10
N MET A 621 -8.33 38.67 9.75
CA MET A 621 -7.22 38.84 10.68
C MET A 621 -7.51 39.86 11.79
N ARG A 622 -8.39 40.83 11.54
CA ARG A 622 -8.87 41.79 12.54
C ARG A 622 -9.92 41.22 13.50
N THR A 623 -10.42 40.01 13.25
CA THR A 623 -11.36 39.31 14.14
C THR A 623 -10.66 38.22 14.95
N ASP A 624 -10.44 37.04 14.36
CA ASP A 624 -9.90 35.86 15.05
C ASP A 624 -8.40 35.67 14.76
N GLY A 625 -7.79 36.64 14.08
CA GLY A 625 -6.36 36.70 13.85
C GLY A 625 -5.59 37.14 15.09
N SER A 626 -4.38 36.61 15.24
CA SER A 626 -3.45 37.02 16.29
C SER A 626 -2.04 37.15 15.73
N VAL A 627 -1.38 38.26 16.06
CA VAL A 627 0.04 38.49 15.75
C VAL A 627 0.78 38.65 17.08
N ALA A 628 1.57 37.64 17.44
CA ALA A 628 2.33 37.65 18.69
C ALA A 628 3.67 36.92 18.52
N GLY A 629 4.75 37.51 19.04
CA GLY A 629 6.09 36.89 19.01
C GLY A 629 6.58 36.56 17.60
N GLY A 630 6.27 37.40 16.61
CA GLY A 630 6.66 37.20 15.21
C GLY A 630 5.89 36.08 14.47
N ARG A 631 4.80 35.58 15.06
CA ARG A 631 3.92 34.57 14.44
C ARG A 631 2.56 35.17 14.16
N THR A 632 2.04 34.91 12.97
CA THR A 632 0.67 35.25 12.60
C THR A 632 -0.17 33.99 12.62
N THR A 633 -1.31 34.03 13.32
CA THR A 633 -2.17 32.86 13.49
C THR A 633 -3.64 33.20 13.32
N TYR A 634 -4.44 32.22 12.90
CA TYR A 634 -5.88 32.33 12.82
C TYR A 634 -6.49 31.04 13.38
N ASP A 635 -7.43 31.16 14.31
CA ASP A 635 -8.05 30.01 15.00
C ASP A 635 -9.53 29.89 14.58
N SER A 636 -9.97 28.70 14.18
CA SER A 636 -11.37 28.42 13.85
C SER A 636 -11.77 26.97 14.15
N ILE A 637 -13.06 26.71 14.34
CA ILE A 637 -13.60 25.34 14.44
C ILE A 637 -14.10 24.81 13.08
N SER A 638 -14.17 25.66 12.05
CA SER A 638 -14.50 25.23 10.68
C SER A 638 -13.24 24.80 9.95
N TYR A 639 -13.08 23.50 9.68
CA TYR A 639 -11.92 22.96 8.95
C TYR A 639 -11.87 23.44 7.50
N ASN A 640 -13.04 23.60 6.86
CA ASN A 640 -13.10 24.18 5.50
C ASN A 640 -12.59 25.62 5.51
N LEU A 641 -13.00 26.45 6.47
CA LEU A 641 -12.54 27.85 6.54
C LEU A 641 -11.02 27.96 6.68
N VAL A 642 -10.39 27.20 7.58
CA VAL A 642 -8.92 27.25 7.70
C VAL A 642 -8.20 26.70 6.45
N CYS A 643 -8.77 25.72 5.74
CA CYS A 643 -8.21 25.27 4.46
C CYS A 643 -8.35 26.34 3.36
N GLN A 644 -9.48 27.07 3.32
CA GLN A 644 -9.68 28.18 2.38
C GLN A 644 -8.71 29.34 2.68
N ILE A 645 -8.52 29.71 3.94
CA ILE A 645 -7.55 30.75 4.34
C ILE A 645 -6.12 30.31 3.98
N LYS A 646 -5.74 29.05 4.23
CA LYS A 646 -4.45 28.49 3.79
C LYS A 646 -4.29 28.58 2.27
N THR A 647 -5.34 28.25 1.53
CA THR A 647 -5.36 28.31 0.06
C THR A 647 -5.15 29.74 -0.44
N LEU A 648 -5.83 30.73 0.15
CA LEU A 648 -5.65 32.15 -0.17
C LEU A 648 -4.26 32.67 0.19
N TRP A 649 -3.70 32.26 1.34
CA TRP A 649 -2.32 32.60 1.68
C TRP A 649 -1.33 31.96 0.69
N SER A 650 -1.54 30.70 0.33
CA SER A 650 -0.70 30.03 -0.66
C SER A 650 -0.75 30.77 -1.99
N TYR A 651 -1.94 31.13 -2.47
CA TYR A 651 -2.11 31.96 -3.66
C TYR A 651 -1.29 33.27 -3.59
N LEU A 652 -1.25 33.95 -2.43
CA LEU A 652 -0.42 35.13 -2.18
C LEU A 652 1.08 34.83 -1.93
N GLY A 653 1.54 33.60 -2.17
CA GLY A 653 2.94 33.20 -2.00
C GLY A 653 3.36 33.00 -0.53
N ARG A 654 2.41 32.67 0.35
CA ARG A 654 2.64 32.43 1.78
C ARG A 654 2.11 31.05 2.20
N ASP A 655 2.92 30.24 2.88
CA ASP A 655 2.45 28.98 3.43
C ASP A 655 2.13 29.07 4.92
N ALA A 656 1.15 28.27 5.33
CA ALA A 656 0.76 28.12 6.71
C ALA A 656 0.47 26.67 7.06
N VAL A 657 0.78 26.32 8.30
CA VAL A 657 0.52 24.99 8.82
C VAL A 657 -0.79 24.98 9.59
N ILE A 658 -1.63 23.98 9.32
CA ILE A 658 -2.83 23.71 10.13
C ILE A 658 -2.43 22.80 11.29
N ARG A 659 -2.64 23.26 12.52
CA ARG A 659 -2.43 22.49 13.76
C ARG A 659 -3.78 22.14 14.37
N ILE A 660 -3.95 20.88 14.74
CA ILE A 660 -5.15 20.39 15.40
C ILE A 660 -4.98 20.57 16.91
N ARG A 661 -5.94 21.20 17.57
CA ARG A 661 -6.03 21.29 19.03
C ARG A 661 -7.16 20.38 19.51
N ASN A 662 -6.77 19.17 19.92
CA ASN A 662 -7.68 18.25 20.59
C ASN A 662 -8.04 18.81 21.97
N VAL A 663 -9.33 18.81 22.29
CA VAL A 663 -9.84 19.39 23.53
C VAL A 663 -10.11 18.30 24.56
N THR A 664 -9.76 18.57 25.81
CA THR A 664 -9.95 17.67 26.95
C THR A 664 -11.32 17.82 27.62
N HIS A 665 -12.09 18.87 27.28
CA HIS A 665 -13.39 19.17 27.89
C HIS A 665 -14.57 18.69 27.01
N LYS A 666 -15.54 18.01 27.63
CA LYS A 666 -16.68 17.32 26.98
C LYS A 666 -17.56 18.17 26.04
N ASN A 667 -17.57 19.50 26.22
CA ASN A 667 -18.45 20.41 25.47
C ASN A 667 -17.71 21.31 24.46
N TRP A 668 -16.42 21.06 24.20
CA TRP A 668 -15.65 21.87 23.26
C TRP A 668 -15.44 21.13 21.94
N HIS A 669 -15.63 21.84 20.83
CA HIS A 669 -15.30 21.32 19.51
C HIS A 669 -13.80 21.36 19.28
N THR A 670 -13.27 20.36 18.54
CA THR A 670 -11.91 20.41 18.01
C THR A 670 -11.69 21.71 17.25
N SER A 671 -10.63 22.43 17.60
CA SER A 671 -10.27 23.68 16.94
C SER A 671 -9.03 23.51 16.09
N TYR A 672 -8.98 24.26 15.01
CA TYR A 672 -7.91 24.26 14.03
C TYR A 672 -7.21 25.60 14.06
N LYS A 673 -5.91 25.55 14.32
CA LYS A 673 -5.03 26.70 14.41
C LYS A 673 -4.17 26.78 13.16
N LEU A 674 -4.41 27.78 12.33
CA LEU A 674 -3.57 28.08 11.19
C LEU A 674 -2.41 28.96 11.65
N VAL A 675 -1.17 28.57 11.32
CA VAL A 675 0.05 29.27 11.73
C VAL A 675 0.88 29.62 10.51
N LEU A 676 0.97 30.91 10.20
CA LEU A 676 2.00 31.45 9.30
C LEU A 676 3.31 31.43 10.06
N HIS A 677 4.09 30.39 9.80
CA HIS A 677 5.44 30.31 10.30
C HIS A 677 6.37 31.13 9.41
N SER A 678 7.27 31.91 10.02
CA SER A 678 8.47 32.40 9.31
C SER A 678 9.39 31.25 8.85
N THR A 679 9.12 30.02 9.28
CA THR A 679 9.86 28.79 8.95
C THR A 679 9.17 27.89 7.91
N SER A 680 7.98 28.22 7.41
CA SER A 680 7.48 27.65 6.15
C SER A 680 8.24 28.35 5.02
N ARG A 681 9.02 27.58 4.28
CA ARG A 681 10.17 28.10 3.55
C ARG A 681 9.99 27.91 2.05
N TRP A 682 9.68 29.02 1.40
CA TRP A 682 9.56 29.13 -0.05
C TRP A 682 10.90 28.78 -0.71
N HIS A 683 10.86 27.88 -1.68
CA HIS A 683 11.94 27.66 -2.64
C HIS A 683 11.45 28.17 -3.99
N GLY A 684 12.36 28.69 -4.83
CA GLY A 684 12.12 29.52 -6.02
C GLY A 684 11.20 28.98 -7.12
N ASP A 685 10.56 27.82 -6.91
CA ASP A 685 9.77 27.08 -7.90
C ASP A 685 8.26 27.06 -7.56
N ASN A 686 7.76 28.01 -6.76
CA ASN A 686 6.35 28.09 -6.33
C ASN A 686 5.88 26.89 -5.48
N MET A 687 6.79 26.29 -4.72
CA MET A 687 6.51 25.17 -3.82
C MET A 687 6.94 25.48 -2.39
N PHE A 688 6.11 25.02 -1.45
CA PHE A 688 6.34 25.06 -0.02
C PHE A 688 6.66 23.67 0.49
N HIS A 689 7.46 23.58 1.56
CA HIS A 689 7.98 22.33 2.08
C HIS A 689 7.64 22.18 3.54
N THR A 690 7.21 20.98 3.94
CA THR A 690 6.93 20.62 5.33
C THR A 690 7.63 19.32 5.68
N GLU A 691 8.11 19.19 6.91
CA GLU A 691 8.90 18.04 7.35
C GLU A 691 8.04 16.84 7.78
N VAL A 692 8.42 15.65 7.32
CA VAL A 692 7.92 14.36 7.82
C VAL A 692 8.46 14.12 9.23
N LYS A 693 7.57 13.92 10.20
CA LYS A 693 7.93 13.70 11.61
C LYS A 693 7.97 12.24 12.01
N ASP A 694 7.11 11.43 11.42
CA ASP A 694 6.93 10.03 11.77
C ASP A 694 6.48 9.24 10.54
N VAL A 695 7.00 8.02 10.42
CA VAL A 695 6.66 7.05 9.38
C VAL A 695 6.40 5.72 10.07
N LYS A 696 5.22 5.14 9.86
CA LYS A 696 4.81 3.87 10.44
C LYS A 696 4.49 2.88 9.33
N HIS A 697 5.04 1.67 9.46
CA HIS A 697 4.68 0.53 8.62
C HIS A 697 3.49 -0.18 9.25
N ILE A 698 2.48 -0.48 8.43
CA ILE A 698 1.32 -1.26 8.79
C ILE A 698 1.43 -2.54 7.98
N ASP A 699 1.84 -3.64 8.61
CA ASP A 699 2.22 -4.86 7.89
C ASP A 699 1.04 -5.52 7.15
N ASN A 700 -0.18 -5.34 7.67
CA ASN A 700 -1.37 -5.94 7.11
C ASN A 700 -2.63 -5.09 7.28
N PHE A 701 -2.93 -4.26 6.29
CA PHE A 701 -4.18 -3.49 6.24
C PHE A 701 -5.24 -4.24 5.42
N LYS A 702 -6.42 -4.43 6.03
CA LYS A 702 -7.61 -4.97 5.35
C LYS A 702 -8.67 -3.89 5.25
N GLY A 703 -9.04 -3.52 4.03
CA GLY A 703 -10.11 -2.55 3.80
C GLY A 703 -10.14 -1.99 2.39
N TYR A 704 -10.98 -0.99 2.18
CA TYR A 704 -11.07 -0.32 0.88
C TYR A 704 -10.05 0.79 0.74
N VAL A 705 -9.43 0.84 -0.44
CA VAL A 705 -8.62 1.96 -0.92
C VAL A 705 -9.29 2.61 -2.12
N TYR A 706 -8.99 3.89 -2.31
CA TYR A 706 -9.61 4.80 -3.24
C TYR A 706 -8.55 5.56 -4.03
N ASP A 707 -8.86 5.90 -5.27
CA ASP A 707 -8.07 6.82 -6.09
C ASP A 707 -8.97 7.41 -7.20
N PHE A 708 -8.48 8.40 -7.92
CA PHE A 708 -9.16 9.01 -9.04
C PHE A 708 -8.16 9.42 -10.11
N THR A 709 -8.62 9.95 -11.25
CA THR A 709 -7.72 10.53 -12.29
C THR A 709 -8.17 11.94 -12.63
N THR A 710 -7.21 12.82 -12.91
CA THR A 710 -7.44 14.21 -13.36
C THR A 710 -7.24 14.37 -14.87
N ASP A 711 -7.65 15.51 -15.42
CA ASP A 711 -7.68 15.81 -16.86
C ASP A 711 -6.32 16.14 -17.52
N VAL A 712 -5.30 16.54 -16.76
CA VAL A 712 -3.97 16.89 -17.29
C VAL A 712 -2.82 16.31 -16.45
N ASP A 713 -2.49 16.90 -15.30
CA ASP A 713 -1.46 16.36 -14.40
C ASP A 713 -2.10 15.52 -13.31
N HIS A 714 -1.77 14.23 -13.33
CA HIS A 714 -2.21 13.19 -12.39
C HIS A 714 -1.55 13.33 -11.02
N SER A 715 -1.84 14.45 -10.37
CA SER A 715 -1.55 14.67 -8.96
C SER A 715 -2.69 15.42 -8.31
N TYR A 716 -2.77 15.30 -7.00
CA TYR A 716 -3.72 16.04 -6.17
C TYR A 716 -3.10 16.32 -4.81
N ILE A 717 -3.79 17.16 -4.03
CA ILE A 717 -3.38 17.47 -2.68
C ILE A 717 -4.20 16.61 -1.71
N ALA A 718 -3.53 15.67 -1.04
CA ALA A 718 -4.06 14.83 0.02
C ALA A 718 -3.50 15.27 1.38
N ASN A 719 -4.36 15.53 2.36
CA ASN A 719 -3.98 15.97 3.71
C ASN A 719 -2.95 17.14 3.70
N ASN A 720 -3.12 18.12 2.79
CA ASN A 720 -2.21 19.25 2.56
C ASN A 720 -0.79 18.86 2.10
N THR A 721 -0.67 17.77 1.35
CA THR A 721 0.57 17.30 0.76
C THR A 721 0.33 16.85 -0.68
N VAL A 722 1.27 17.09 -1.57
CA VAL A 722 1.20 16.67 -2.97
C VAL A 722 1.44 15.17 -3.07
N VAL A 723 0.49 14.46 -3.67
CA VAL A 723 0.57 13.05 -4.01
C VAL A 723 0.26 12.85 -5.49
N HIS A 724 0.73 11.74 -6.05
CA HIS A 724 0.48 11.35 -7.44
C HIS A 724 -0.69 10.37 -7.52
N ASN A 725 -1.42 10.33 -8.62
CA ASN A 725 -2.42 9.29 -8.84
C ASN A 725 -1.70 7.98 -9.21
N SER A 726 -2.14 6.83 -8.73
CA SER A 726 -1.38 5.57 -8.88
C SER A 726 -1.54 4.89 -10.24
N SER A 727 -2.05 5.59 -11.26
CA SER A 727 -2.13 5.05 -12.61
C SER A 727 -0.75 5.01 -13.28
N ALA A 728 -0.09 3.87 -13.23
CA ALA A 728 1.06 3.60 -14.10
C ALA A 728 0.60 3.56 -15.57
N GLY A 729 1.24 4.34 -16.44
CA GLY A 729 0.84 4.49 -17.83
C GLY A 729 1.59 3.58 -18.79
N CYS A 730 0.87 2.86 -19.63
CA CYS A 730 1.45 2.08 -20.73
C CYS A 730 0.79 2.50 -22.04
N LEU A 731 1.51 3.15 -22.94
CA LEU A 731 0.98 3.58 -24.22
C LEU A 731 0.60 2.36 -25.08
N VAL A 732 1.41 1.31 -25.03
CA VAL A 732 1.09 0.05 -25.71
C VAL A 732 -0.22 -0.53 -25.15
N GLY A 733 -0.38 -0.58 -23.83
CA GLY A 733 -1.60 -1.07 -23.17
C GLY A 733 -2.83 -0.20 -23.47
N TYR A 734 -2.66 1.12 -23.51
CA TYR A 734 -3.69 2.07 -23.93
C TYR A 734 -4.15 1.81 -25.37
N LEU A 735 -3.20 1.69 -26.31
CA LEU A 735 -3.49 1.44 -27.71
C LEU A 735 -4.06 0.03 -27.98
N MET A 736 -3.78 -0.93 -27.11
CA MET A 736 -4.41 -2.25 -27.13
C MET A 736 -5.82 -2.24 -26.51
N GLY A 737 -6.21 -1.17 -25.82
CA GLY A 737 -7.48 -1.08 -25.10
C GLY A 737 -7.51 -1.90 -23.81
N ILE A 738 -6.35 -2.24 -23.25
CA ILE A 738 -6.20 -2.90 -21.94
C ILE A 738 -6.61 -1.91 -20.82
N HIS A 739 -6.30 -0.63 -20.98
CA HIS A 739 -6.78 0.46 -20.14
C HIS A 739 -7.14 1.68 -20.98
N LYS A 740 -7.83 2.66 -20.39
CA LYS A 740 -8.31 3.87 -21.07
C LYS A 740 -7.46 5.12 -20.81
N ILE A 741 -6.42 5.00 -20.00
CA ILE A 741 -5.55 6.12 -19.62
C ILE A 741 -4.51 6.35 -20.70
N ASP A 742 -4.55 7.54 -21.31
CA ASP A 742 -3.59 8.01 -22.32
C ASP A 742 -2.32 8.56 -21.63
N PRO A 743 -1.19 7.84 -21.68
CA PRO A 743 -0.06 8.22 -20.87
C PRO A 743 0.67 9.48 -21.33
N ILE A 744 0.50 9.88 -22.58
CA ILE A 744 1.14 11.10 -23.10
C ILE A 744 0.31 12.31 -22.75
N LYS A 745 -1.02 12.25 -22.96
CA LYS A 745 -1.92 13.33 -22.57
C LYS A 745 -1.78 13.68 -21.10
N TYR A 746 -1.58 12.65 -20.27
CA TYR A 746 -1.57 12.82 -18.83
C TYR A 746 -0.21 12.69 -18.14
N HIS A 747 0.88 12.69 -18.93
CA HIS A 747 2.24 12.65 -18.44
C HIS A 747 2.55 11.49 -17.45
N THR A 748 1.94 10.31 -17.65
CA THR A 748 2.26 9.14 -16.83
C THR A 748 3.52 8.46 -17.31
N GLU A 749 4.33 8.05 -16.34
CA GLU A 749 5.57 7.33 -16.61
C GLU A 749 5.30 5.85 -16.94
N PHE A 750 6.16 5.27 -17.78
CA PHE A 750 6.12 3.87 -18.16
C PHE A 750 6.74 2.97 -17.07
N PHE A 751 5.98 2.69 -16.00
CA PHE A 751 6.50 1.96 -14.83
C PHE A 751 5.67 0.76 -14.37
N ARG A 752 4.61 0.36 -15.10
CA ARG A 752 3.77 -0.78 -14.67
C ARG A 752 4.44 -2.14 -14.87
N PHE A 753 5.29 -2.26 -15.90
CA PHE A 753 5.92 -3.51 -16.32
C PHE A 753 7.40 -3.55 -15.93
N CYS A 754 7.97 -4.74 -15.82
CA CYS A 754 9.41 -4.87 -15.64
C CYS A 754 10.14 -4.13 -16.77
N ASN A 755 11.15 -3.37 -16.41
CA ASN A 755 12.06 -2.71 -17.33
C ASN A 755 13.50 -2.83 -16.78
N ARG A 756 14.48 -2.19 -17.43
CA ARG A 756 15.88 -2.26 -16.99
C ARG A 756 16.10 -1.72 -15.57
N GLU A 757 15.26 -0.81 -15.12
CA GLU A 757 15.31 -0.13 -13.82
C GLU A 757 14.38 -0.76 -12.77
N ARG A 758 13.37 -1.54 -13.21
CA ARG A 758 12.38 -2.24 -12.37
C ARG A 758 12.35 -3.73 -12.71
N ARG A 759 12.95 -4.57 -11.86
CA ARG A 759 13.12 -6.02 -12.10
C ARG A 759 11.90 -6.88 -11.73
N SER A 760 10.86 -6.32 -11.10
CA SER A 760 9.62 -7.02 -10.74
C SER A 760 8.36 -6.23 -11.12
N PRO A 761 7.30 -6.89 -11.63
CA PRO A 761 6.03 -6.24 -11.94
C PRO A 761 5.31 -5.83 -10.65
N ALA A 762 4.40 -4.86 -10.74
CA ALA A 762 3.64 -4.39 -9.57
C ALA A 762 2.75 -5.48 -8.95
N ASP A 763 2.42 -6.54 -9.71
CA ASP A 763 1.52 -7.61 -9.28
C ASP A 763 2.26 -8.80 -8.63
N LYS A 764 3.52 -8.64 -8.19
CA LYS A 764 4.37 -9.75 -7.67
C LYS A 764 4.26 -10.00 -6.16
N TYR A 765 3.29 -9.41 -5.46
CA TYR A 765 3.01 -9.67 -4.04
C TYR A 765 1.54 -9.99 -3.81
#